data_AF-A0A955VSF7-F1
#
_entry.id   AF-A0A955VSF7-F1
#
_cell.length_a   1.000
_cell.length_b   1.000
_cell.length_c   1.000
_cell.angle_alpha   90.00
_cell.angle_beta   90.00
_cell.angle_gamma   90.00
#
_symmetry.space_group_name_H-M   'P 1'
#
loop_
_entity.id
_entity.type
_entity.pdbx_description
1 polymer ?
#
loop_
_entity_poly.entity_id
_entity_poly.type
_entity_poly.pdbx_seq_one_letter_code
_entity_poly.pdbx_strand_id
1 'polypeptide(L)'
;MRKTVFWSAQGLALLALMLGTGCDDSSPSGTPGDATVDAGPDGGRDSGPTGPCLEDGDCADSQYCDIEDGAFSGTCRDGCREGSCPTGQECGDDRVCRTPPCAGDAECPTGQYCDPASQACIPGCRENDPADCPPVGEDGRAQACNPTTRVCETLTICCGDTGCEEVHGAGACGGEVLMGALSCQPDPCGTPCPGGDADCGDNQFCNDDGRCQDGCREEAGACPPGQTCDPTLHACLEQPCVGNEDCPNYQFCDGEAGGVCGDGCQGSDDCGDGEICERGECILRCMDDGDCGNGQYCDVDQQACRDNCDSHDDCEDNEACDFGTNRCVIGACRDDVTEPGDSVADGAIVIDLGAADADGFRAGEASGTLCGADSDFFTVRLNQGERLRVRLFFDEQENLDVRLSGPAVGDEPITAAGFDVPEQIVFPEPGVVNNAVDYTIEVFGAGGRGTMYRVEVTVAPAEAPCFPDPLEQDDRYQDATGINANLERYEQRLLSLCPRRDVDWFRVPMQLNDGLRVEVVTAADEAPIAIALFSRRRVEGAAGGGPNYDMVQAENRAGRVAYVLDIPANEGAFTDEDWFIRIQSTNPDGVPDYDLTVLHTGDRECQDDGYEPNDGVRTGTDLDTLPGVGMGGQVPYSDDGIEVPGPAADPLFICTFNDDYYCLDLDAGDGLEAWAVGDGVAGELAIRIVDDRGQAQGAAGTLTGAAEATDPARFRGAPAGR
;
A
#
# COMPACT_ATOMS: atom_id res chain seq x y z
N MET A 1 -7.11 -6.68 -0.72
CA MET A 1 -6.61 -5.40 -0.15
C MET A 1 -5.09 -5.38 -0.30
N ARG A 2 -4.52 -4.49 -1.13
CA ARG A 2 -3.07 -4.28 -1.21
C ARG A 2 -2.79 -2.81 -0.85
N LYS A 3 -2.24 -2.58 0.35
CA LYS A 3 -1.71 -1.29 0.78
C LYS A 3 -0.27 -1.21 0.29
N THR A 4 -0.02 -0.32 -0.66
CA THR A 4 1.35 0.07 -1.05
C THR A 4 1.64 1.41 -0.39
N VAL A 5 2.69 1.44 0.43
CA VAL A 5 3.23 2.62 1.12
C VAL A 5 3.96 3.49 0.09
N PHE A 6 3.55 4.75 -0.09
CA PHE A 6 4.28 5.75 -0.87
C PHE A 6 5.13 6.63 0.06
N TRP A 7 6.43 6.70 -0.24
CA TRP A 7 7.35 7.71 0.27
C TRP A 7 7.02 9.08 -0.32
N SER A 8 7.08 10.11 0.54
CA SER A 8 6.95 11.52 0.18
C SER A 8 8.22 12.06 -0.48
N ALA A 9 8.09 12.73 -1.63
CA ALA A 9 9.11 13.63 -2.17
C ALA A 9 8.46 14.94 -2.65
N GLN A 10 8.58 16.00 -1.85
CA GLN A 10 8.42 17.38 -2.31
C GLN A 10 9.81 17.97 -2.55
N GLY A 11 10.04 18.56 -3.72
CA GLY A 11 11.27 19.27 -4.03
C GLY A 11 11.45 19.60 -5.50
N LEU A 12 10.52 20.35 -6.10
CA LEU A 12 10.68 20.88 -7.46
C LEU A 12 11.54 22.15 -7.41
N ALA A 13 12.83 22.00 -7.71
CA ALA A 13 13.73 23.11 -8.02
C ALA A 13 13.59 23.47 -9.51
N LEU A 14 13.43 24.76 -9.81
CA LEU A 14 13.54 25.30 -11.17
C LEU A 14 14.97 25.05 -11.68
N LEU A 15 15.13 24.13 -12.63
CA LEU A 15 16.34 24.00 -13.43
C LEU A 15 16.20 24.92 -14.66
N ALA A 16 17.06 25.94 -14.74
CA ALA A 16 17.21 26.74 -15.95
C ALA A 16 18.02 25.93 -16.97
N LEU A 17 17.36 25.41 -18.02
CA LEU A 17 18.06 24.87 -19.18
C LEU A 17 18.80 26.01 -19.90
N MET A 18 20.13 26.05 -19.76
CA MET A 18 21.00 26.66 -20.76
C MET A 18 21.11 25.66 -21.91
N LEU A 19 20.40 25.89 -23.01
CA LEU A 19 20.62 25.14 -24.24
C LEU A 19 21.96 25.62 -24.84
N GLY A 20 23.00 24.81 -24.70
CA GLY A 20 24.24 24.99 -25.46
C GLY A 20 23.93 24.85 -26.95
N THR A 21 24.37 25.82 -27.75
CA THR A 21 24.29 25.75 -29.21
C THR A 21 25.33 24.75 -29.71
N GLY A 22 24.95 23.48 -29.82
CA GLY A 22 25.80 22.44 -30.43
C GLY A 22 26.07 22.75 -31.91
N CYS A 23 27.04 22.03 -32.51
CA CYS A 23 27.60 22.30 -33.83
C CYS A 23 26.63 22.13 -35.04
N ASP A 24 25.31 22.01 -34.81
CA ASP A 24 24.29 21.70 -35.81
C ASP A 24 23.67 22.99 -36.41
N ASP A 25 24.39 23.68 -37.29
CA ASP A 25 23.84 24.84 -38.00
C ASP A 25 23.04 24.40 -39.24
N SER A 26 21.74 24.16 -39.04
CA SER A 26 20.79 24.08 -40.14
C SER A 26 19.51 24.84 -39.83
N SER A 27 19.55 26.18 -39.93
CA SER A 27 18.32 26.99 -40.03
C SER A 27 18.47 28.24 -40.92
N PRO A 28 17.85 28.27 -42.12
CA PRO A 28 17.69 29.49 -42.90
C PRO A 28 16.53 30.35 -42.34
N SER A 29 16.81 31.64 -42.18
CA SER A 29 15.91 32.67 -41.67
C SER A 29 14.57 32.80 -42.43
N GLY A 30 13.47 32.48 -41.74
CA GLY A 30 12.08 32.76 -42.15
C GLY A 30 11.43 33.79 -41.23
N THR A 31 10.91 34.86 -41.80
CA THR A 31 10.27 36.01 -41.13
C THR A 31 8.88 35.66 -40.57
N PRO A 32 8.49 36.07 -39.35
CA PRO A 32 7.12 35.94 -38.88
C PRO A 32 6.29 37.19 -39.18
N GLY A 33 5.14 36.95 -39.82
CA GLY A 33 4.10 37.93 -40.07
C GLY A 33 3.23 38.19 -38.83
N ASP A 34 3.00 39.48 -38.63
CA ASP A 34 2.17 40.15 -37.64
C ASP A 34 0.68 39.79 -37.80
N ALA A 35 0.02 39.40 -36.71
CA ALA A 35 -1.43 39.32 -36.60
C ALA A 35 -1.87 39.67 -35.17
N THR A 36 -2.18 40.95 -35.01
CA THR A 36 -2.89 41.53 -33.86
C THR A 36 -4.37 41.14 -33.89
N VAL A 37 -4.92 40.69 -32.76
CA VAL A 37 -6.39 40.65 -32.54
C VAL A 37 -6.71 41.17 -31.14
N ASP A 38 -7.72 42.03 -31.12
CA ASP A 38 -8.25 42.89 -30.07
C ASP A 38 -8.57 42.22 -28.73
N ALA A 39 -8.27 42.95 -27.66
CA ALA A 39 -8.85 42.79 -26.34
C ALA A 39 -10.06 43.74 -26.18
N GLY A 40 -11.22 43.18 -25.87
CA GLY A 40 -12.40 43.90 -25.40
C GLY A 40 -12.92 43.27 -24.10
N PRO A 41 -13.32 44.07 -23.08
CA PRO A 41 -13.68 43.58 -21.74
C PRO A 41 -15.18 43.33 -21.56
N ASP A 42 -15.49 42.66 -20.45
CA ASP A 42 -16.79 42.45 -19.78
C ASP A 42 -17.60 41.18 -20.11
N GLY A 43 -17.77 40.34 -19.08
CA GLY A 43 -18.76 39.27 -19.04
C GLY A 43 -18.53 38.26 -17.91
N GLY A 44 -18.78 38.66 -16.66
CA GLY A 44 -18.78 37.74 -15.51
C GLY A 44 -19.78 36.60 -15.71
N ARG A 45 -19.27 35.37 -15.70
CA ARG A 45 -20.03 34.13 -15.54
C ARG A 45 -19.35 33.32 -14.45
N ASP A 46 -20.09 33.07 -13.36
CA ASP A 46 -19.81 32.00 -12.41
C ASP A 46 -19.58 30.71 -13.20
N SER A 47 -18.32 30.31 -13.27
CA SER A 47 -17.88 29.04 -13.84
C SER A 47 -17.28 28.28 -12.66
N GLY A 48 -18.14 27.66 -11.86
CA GLY A 48 -17.69 26.67 -10.88
C GLY A 48 -16.93 25.58 -11.62
N PRO A 49 -15.80 25.07 -11.07
CA PRO A 49 -14.92 24.19 -11.80
C PRO A 49 -15.63 22.87 -12.07
N THR A 50 -15.97 22.61 -13.33
CA THR A 50 -16.23 21.24 -13.83
C THR A 50 -14.88 20.51 -13.86
N GLY A 51 -14.38 20.15 -12.68
CA GLY A 51 -13.20 19.31 -12.54
C GLY A 51 -13.55 17.85 -12.85
N PRO A 52 -12.59 17.06 -13.35
CA PRO A 52 -12.74 15.61 -13.36
C PRO A 52 -12.87 15.10 -11.92
N CYS A 53 -13.72 14.11 -11.71
CA CYS A 53 -13.92 13.44 -10.42
C CYS A 53 -13.69 11.94 -10.57
N LEU A 54 -13.28 11.28 -9.49
CA LEU A 54 -13.16 9.83 -9.40
C LEU A 54 -14.27 9.24 -8.51
N GLU A 55 -14.78 10.04 -7.57
CA GLU A 55 -15.88 9.67 -6.68
C GLU A 55 -16.73 10.89 -6.27
N ASP A 56 -17.92 10.67 -5.70
CA ASP A 56 -18.87 11.73 -5.29
C ASP A 56 -18.28 12.71 -4.26
N GLY A 57 -17.26 12.28 -3.51
CA GLY A 57 -16.54 13.10 -2.54
C GLY A 57 -15.66 14.18 -3.17
N ASP A 58 -15.28 14.03 -4.44
CA ASP A 58 -14.48 15.02 -5.19
C ASP A 58 -15.31 16.23 -5.64
N CYS A 59 -16.64 16.13 -5.54
CA CYS A 59 -17.59 17.15 -5.96
C CYS A 59 -18.13 17.96 -4.76
N ALA A 60 -18.64 19.17 -5.01
CA ALA A 60 -19.29 19.98 -3.97
C ALA A 60 -20.54 19.27 -3.40
N ASP A 61 -21.00 19.62 -2.20
CA ASP A 61 -22.12 18.94 -1.49
C ASP A 61 -23.46 18.90 -2.25
N SER A 62 -23.60 19.73 -3.29
CA SER A 62 -24.77 19.80 -4.19
C SER A 62 -24.52 19.16 -5.57
N GLN A 63 -23.47 18.35 -5.68
CA GLN A 63 -23.04 17.69 -6.89
C GLN A 63 -22.67 16.23 -6.63
N TYR A 64 -22.73 15.41 -7.67
CA TYR A 64 -22.26 14.01 -7.68
C TYR A 64 -21.34 13.78 -8.89
N CYS A 65 -20.54 12.72 -8.82
CA CYS A 65 -19.63 12.34 -9.89
C CYS A 65 -20.35 11.46 -10.92
N ASP A 66 -20.57 11.99 -12.13
CA ASP A 66 -21.15 11.23 -13.23
C ASP A 66 -20.04 10.55 -14.05
N ILE A 67 -19.82 9.26 -13.80
CA ILE A 67 -18.83 8.42 -14.49
C ILE A 67 -19.57 7.58 -15.53
N GLU A 68 -19.25 7.79 -16.81
CA GLU A 68 -19.80 6.95 -17.89
C GLU A 68 -19.28 5.51 -17.77
N ASP A 69 -20.12 4.51 -18.05
CA ASP A 69 -19.76 3.09 -17.98
C ASP A 69 -18.45 2.80 -18.75
N GLY A 70 -17.42 2.35 -18.02
CA GLY A 70 -16.11 2.02 -18.55
C GLY A 70 -15.10 3.17 -18.61
N ALA A 71 -15.46 4.37 -18.14
CA ALA A 71 -14.52 5.49 -17.96
C ALA A 71 -13.83 5.43 -16.58
N PHE A 72 -12.56 5.84 -16.52
CA PHE A 72 -11.79 5.92 -15.27
C PHE A 72 -12.00 7.23 -14.49
N SER A 73 -12.71 8.21 -15.06
CA SER A 73 -13.00 9.51 -14.42
C SER A 73 -14.31 10.09 -14.95
N GLY A 74 -15.08 10.74 -14.09
CA GLY A 74 -16.35 11.39 -14.40
C GLY A 74 -16.28 12.92 -14.39
N THR A 75 -17.44 13.56 -14.50
CA THR A 75 -17.59 15.02 -14.34
C THR A 75 -18.60 15.33 -13.24
N CYS A 76 -18.30 16.29 -12.37
CA CYS A 76 -19.26 16.72 -11.35
C CYS A 76 -20.52 17.32 -11.98
N ARG A 77 -21.70 16.79 -11.63
CA ARG A 77 -23.02 17.28 -12.04
C ARG A 77 -23.88 17.62 -10.85
N ASP A 78 -24.76 18.61 -11.02
CA ASP A 78 -25.70 19.01 -9.98
C ASP A 78 -26.66 17.86 -9.64
N GLY A 79 -26.76 17.54 -8.34
CA GLY A 79 -27.56 16.45 -7.79
C GLY A 79 -27.14 16.14 -6.35
N CYS A 80 -27.87 15.27 -5.67
CA CYS A 80 -27.49 14.86 -4.32
C CYS A 80 -26.58 13.62 -4.33
N ARG A 81 -25.86 13.43 -3.23
CA ARG A 81 -25.19 12.18 -2.87
C ARG A 81 -25.76 11.66 -1.56
N GLU A 82 -25.46 10.41 -1.24
CA GLU A 82 -25.90 9.80 0.01
C GLU A 82 -25.44 10.65 1.21
N GLY A 83 -26.39 11.06 2.06
CA GLY A 83 -26.14 11.94 3.21
C GLY A 83 -26.01 13.45 2.92
N SER A 84 -26.06 13.93 1.66
CA SER A 84 -25.99 15.37 1.37
C SER A 84 -27.34 16.10 1.33
N CYS A 85 -28.44 15.36 1.51
CA CYS A 85 -29.77 15.94 1.56
C CYS A 85 -30.06 16.65 2.90
N PRO A 86 -30.91 17.69 2.92
CA PRO A 86 -31.37 18.30 4.17
C PRO A 86 -32.00 17.28 5.12
N THR A 87 -31.90 17.52 6.43
CA THR A 87 -32.46 16.64 7.48
C THR A 87 -33.90 16.23 7.16
N GLY A 88 -34.15 14.92 7.07
CA GLY A 88 -35.47 14.35 6.71
C GLY A 88 -35.67 14.10 5.20
N GLN A 89 -34.62 14.20 4.38
CA GLN A 89 -34.63 13.80 2.98
C GLN A 89 -33.51 12.80 2.68
N GLU A 90 -33.76 11.90 1.74
CA GLU A 90 -32.81 10.91 1.24
C GLU A 90 -32.54 11.18 -0.24
N CYS A 91 -31.32 10.88 -0.69
CA CYS A 91 -30.97 11.02 -2.09
C CYS A 91 -31.47 9.82 -2.88
N GLY A 92 -32.44 10.02 -3.78
CA GLY A 92 -32.94 8.94 -4.63
C GLY A 92 -31.94 8.53 -5.71
N ASP A 93 -32.19 7.37 -6.34
CA ASP A 93 -31.38 6.84 -7.46
C ASP A 93 -31.30 7.82 -8.65
N ASP A 94 -32.28 8.73 -8.78
CA ASP A 94 -32.29 9.80 -9.78
C ASP A 94 -31.47 11.04 -9.36
N ARG A 95 -30.72 10.94 -8.26
CA ARG A 95 -29.88 12.00 -7.67
C ARG A 95 -30.68 13.24 -7.27
N VAL A 96 -31.94 13.05 -6.87
CA VAL A 96 -32.84 14.10 -6.33
C VAL A 96 -33.19 13.80 -4.87
N CYS A 97 -33.05 14.79 -3.99
CA CYS A 97 -33.47 14.65 -2.60
C CYS A 97 -34.99 14.53 -2.50
N ARG A 98 -35.46 13.48 -1.83
CA ARG A 98 -36.88 13.21 -1.59
C ARG A 98 -37.10 12.90 -0.12
N THR A 99 -38.21 13.35 0.44
CA THR A 99 -38.64 12.90 1.77
C THR A 99 -39.15 11.46 1.63
N PRO A 100 -38.55 10.48 2.32
CA PRO A 100 -39.05 9.11 2.33
C PRO A 100 -40.47 9.09 2.93
N PRO A 101 -41.36 8.20 2.45
CA PRO A 101 -42.69 8.04 3.01
C PRO A 101 -42.58 7.53 4.45
N CYS A 102 -43.32 8.14 5.38
CA CYS A 102 -43.34 7.69 6.77
C CYS A 102 -44.25 6.45 6.93
N ALA A 103 -43.81 5.47 7.71
CA ALA A 103 -44.61 4.33 8.14
C ALA A 103 -45.27 4.56 9.50
N GLY A 104 -44.78 5.53 10.29
CA GLY A 104 -45.37 5.92 11.57
C GLY A 104 -44.82 7.22 12.14
N ASP A 105 -45.46 7.71 13.21
CA ASP A 105 -45.16 9.00 13.86
C ASP A 105 -43.71 9.13 14.37
N ALA A 106 -43.04 8.01 14.67
CA ALA A 106 -41.65 8.00 15.14
C ALA A 106 -40.63 8.40 14.06
N GLU A 107 -41.01 8.29 12.78
CA GLU A 107 -40.15 8.61 11.63
C GLU A 107 -40.26 10.08 11.21
N CYS A 108 -41.22 10.81 11.80
CA CYS A 108 -41.42 12.22 11.51
C CYS A 108 -40.62 13.12 12.48
N PRO A 109 -40.04 14.24 11.98
CA PRO A 109 -39.41 15.23 12.85
C PRO A 109 -40.37 15.76 13.91
N THR A 110 -39.82 16.20 15.06
CA THR A 110 -40.60 16.81 16.17
C THR A 110 -41.56 17.89 15.69
N GLY A 111 -42.81 17.84 16.15
CA GLY A 111 -43.89 18.74 15.71
C GLY A 111 -44.56 18.37 14.38
N GLN A 112 -44.28 17.17 13.85
CA GLN A 112 -45.00 16.56 12.74
C GLN A 112 -45.46 15.14 13.13
N TYR A 113 -46.50 14.66 12.46
CA TYR A 113 -46.98 13.29 12.58
C TYR A 113 -47.15 12.68 11.19
N CYS A 114 -47.18 11.35 11.12
CA CYS A 114 -47.35 10.65 9.85
C CYS A 114 -48.82 10.60 9.50
N ASP A 115 -49.24 11.29 8.43
CA ASP A 115 -50.60 11.16 7.93
C ASP A 115 -50.78 9.79 7.26
N PRO A 116 -51.60 8.89 7.82
CA PRO A 116 -51.76 7.55 7.27
C PRO A 116 -52.39 7.55 5.87
N ALA A 117 -53.05 8.64 5.44
CA ALA A 117 -53.63 8.73 4.11
C ALA A 117 -52.63 9.13 3.02
N SER A 118 -51.64 9.96 3.35
CA SER A 118 -50.64 10.45 2.40
C SER A 118 -49.24 9.85 2.57
N GLN A 119 -49.00 9.13 3.67
CA GLN A 119 -47.67 8.65 4.09
C GLN A 119 -46.63 9.77 4.12
N ALA A 120 -47.06 11.00 4.41
CA ALA A 120 -46.21 12.17 4.52
C ALA A 120 -46.23 12.70 5.96
N CYS A 121 -45.08 13.16 6.43
CA CYS A 121 -45.02 13.91 7.68
C CYS A 121 -45.68 15.28 7.48
N ILE A 122 -46.74 15.55 8.24
CA ILE A 122 -47.45 16.83 8.20
C ILE A 122 -47.46 17.48 9.59
N PRO A 123 -47.57 18.82 9.70
CA PRO A 123 -47.54 19.51 10.99
C PRO A 123 -48.65 19.04 11.94
N GLY A 124 -48.29 18.72 13.19
CA GLY A 124 -49.20 18.28 14.25
C GLY A 124 -48.44 17.56 15.37
N CYS A 125 -49.12 17.26 16.48
CA CYS A 125 -48.53 16.53 17.59
C CYS A 125 -48.71 15.01 17.45
N ARG A 126 -47.78 14.24 18.02
CA ARG A 126 -47.81 12.78 18.11
C ARG A 126 -48.54 12.33 19.38
N GLU A 127 -49.32 11.25 19.29
CA GLU A 127 -50.20 10.79 20.39
C GLU A 127 -49.45 10.35 21.65
N ASN A 128 -48.20 9.91 21.51
CA ASN A 128 -47.40 9.32 22.60
C ASN A 128 -46.08 10.06 22.86
N ASP A 129 -45.89 11.25 22.30
CA ASP A 129 -44.69 12.05 22.56
C ASP A 129 -45.04 13.32 23.35
N PRO A 130 -44.83 13.33 24.68
CA PRO A 130 -45.10 14.51 25.49
C PRO A 130 -44.19 15.70 25.15
N ALA A 131 -43.12 15.52 24.37
CA ALA A 131 -42.28 16.63 23.91
C ALA A 131 -42.91 17.45 22.77
N ASP A 132 -43.92 16.92 22.08
CA ASP A 132 -44.59 17.63 20.97
C ASP A 132 -45.57 18.70 21.43
N CYS A 133 -46.06 18.59 22.67
CA CYS A 133 -46.88 19.62 23.30
C CYS A 133 -46.08 20.34 24.38
N PRO A 134 -46.18 21.68 24.47
CA PRO A 134 -45.64 22.40 25.62
C PRO A 134 -46.17 21.76 26.91
N PRO A 135 -45.30 21.47 27.90
CA PRO A 135 -45.71 20.76 29.12
C PRO A 135 -46.77 21.53 29.93
N VAL A 136 -46.91 22.83 29.69
CA VAL A 136 -47.98 23.69 30.20
C VAL A 136 -48.38 24.71 29.14
N GLY A 137 -49.69 24.86 28.93
CA GLY A 137 -50.27 25.90 28.08
C GLY A 137 -50.13 27.30 28.70
N GLU A 138 -50.52 28.33 27.95
CA GLU A 138 -50.50 29.73 28.44
C GLU A 138 -51.35 29.96 29.71
N ASP A 139 -52.28 29.06 30.00
CA ASP A 139 -53.13 29.06 31.20
C ASP A 139 -52.54 28.25 32.38
N GLY A 140 -51.33 27.71 32.24
CA GLY A 140 -50.62 26.96 33.28
C GLY A 140 -51.10 25.52 33.47
N ARG A 141 -51.88 24.98 32.54
CA ARG A 141 -52.42 23.61 32.60
C ARG A 141 -51.68 22.68 31.63
N ALA A 142 -51.59 21.40 31.98
CA ALA A 142 -50.99 20.39 31.11
C ALA A 142 -51.70 20.34 29.74
N GLN A 143 -50.93 20.22 28.67
CA GLN A 143 -51.46 20.01 27.32
C GLN A 143 -51.12 18.60 26.86
N ALA A 144 -52.07 17.96 26.19
CA ALA A 144 -51.88 16.66 25.57
C ALA A 144 -52.33 16.71 24.11
N CYS A 145 -51.74 15.87 23.27
CA CYS A 145 -52.13 15.78 21.88
C CYS A 145 -53.53 15.19 21.76
N ASN A 146 -54.48 15.91 21.16
CA ASN A 146 -55.78 15.34 20.87
C ASN A 146 -55.62 14.35 19.68
N PRO A 147 -55.93 13.06 19.86
CA PRO A 147 -55.69 12.03 18.83
C PRO A 147 -56.50 12.24 17.55
N THR A 148 -57.62 12.96 17.63
CA THR A 148 -58.50 13.23 16.49
C THR A 148 -58.09 14.48 15.71
N THR A 149 -57.69 15.55 16.41
CA THR A 149 -57.36 16.84 15.76
C THR A 149 -55.87 17.01 15.52
N ARG A 150 -55.02 16.22 16.18
CA ARG A 150 -53.54 16.32 16.17
C ARG A 150 -53.04 17.71 16.54
N VAL A 151 -53.81 18.39 17.40
CA VAL A 151 -53.52 19.70 18.01
C VAL A 151 -53.38 19.51 19.53
N CYS A 152 -52.42 20.21 20.14
CA CYS A 152 -52.27 20.23 21.59
C CYS A 152 -53.46 20.95 22.25
N GLU A 153 -54.19 20.25 23.09
CA GLU A 153 -55.34 20.76 23.82
C GLU A 153 -55.10 20.66 25.33
N THR A 154 -55.66 21.61 26.09
CA THR A 154 -55.54 21.62 27.54
C THR A 154 -56.28 20.44 28.18
N LEU A 155 -55.55 19.68 29.00
CA LEU A 155 -56.04 18.57 29.81
C LEU A 155 -56.62 19.10 31.12
N THR A 156 -57.82 18.67 31.50
CA THR A 156 -58.42 18.97 32.81
C THR A 156 -58.56 17.68 33.59
N ILE A 157 -57.98 17.65 34.79
CA ILE A 157 -58.03 16.50 35.71
C ILE A 157 -59.20 16.69 36.69
N CYS A 158 -60.09 15.70 36.76
CA CYS A 158 -61.29 15.72 37.61
C CYS A 158 -61.25 14.60 38.65
N CYS A 159 -61.67 14.86 39.89
CA CYS A 159 -62.05 13.79 40.82
C CYS A 159 -63.56 13.57 40.78
N GLY A 160 -63.98 12.41 40.27
CA GLY A 160 -65.36 11.95 40.30
C GLY A 160 -65.60 10.88 41.36
N ASP A 161 -66.86 10.43 41.49
CA ASP A 161 -67.24 9.35 42.41
C ASP A 161 -66.58 7.98 42.05
N THR A 162 -66.00 7.87 40.86
CA THR A 162 -65.34 6.68 40.31
C THR A 162 -63.82 6.77 40.27
N GLY A 163 -63.21 7.84 40.79
CA GLY A 163 -61.76 8.07 40.77
C GLY A 163 -61.36 9.28 39.93
N CYS A 164 -60.06 9.41 39.64
CA CYS A 164 -59.53 10.47 38.78
C CYS A 164 -59.85 10.23 37.29
N GLU A 165 -60.38 11.25 36.62
CA GLU A 165 -60.67 11.24 35.18
C GLU A 165 -59.95 12.40 34.47
N GLU A 166 -59.30 12.09 33.33
CA GLU A 166 -58.67 13.08 32.45
C GLU A 166 -59.63 13.42 31.30
N VAL A 167 -59.96 14.70 31.13
CA VAL A 167 -60.86 15.17 30.06
C VAL A 167 -60.27 16.35 29.31
N HIS A 168 -60.40 16.32 27.98
CA HIS A 168 -59.98 17.40 27.09
C HIS A 168 -61.00 18.54 27.08
N GLY A 169 -60.53 19.78 27.29
CA GLY A 169 -61.33 21.00 27.15
C GLY A 169 -61.93 21.55 28.45
N ALA A 170 -62.04 22.88 28.51
CA ALA A 170 -62.56 23.59 29.68
C ALA A 170 -64.07 23.38 29.86
N GLY A 171 -64.45 22.62 30.89
CA GLY A 171 -65.86 22.44 31.30
C GLY A 171 -66.42 21.03 31.20
N ALA A 172 -65.59 20.02 30.96
CA ALA A 172 -66.01 18.62 30.84
C ALA A 172 -66.06 17.83 32.16
N CYS A 173 -65.63 18.39 33.30
CA CYS A 173 -65.66 17.68 34.58
C CYS A 173 -67.09 17.51 35.13
N GLY A 174 -67.47 16.27 35.42
CA GLY A 174 -68.62 15.94 36.27
C GLY A 174 -68.37 16.12 37.77
N GLY A 175 -67.11 16.34 38.19
CA GLY A 175 -66.65 16.44 39.57
C GLY A 175 -65.74 17.65 39.85
N GLU A 176 -64.99 17.61 40.95
CA GLU A 176 -64.11 18.71 41.37
C GLU A 176 -62.85 18.77 40.48
N VAL A 177 -62.52 19.97 39.97
CA VAL A 177 -61.34 20.21 39.14
C VAL A 177 -60.13 20.37 40.07
N LEU A 178 -59.12 19.51 39.92
CA LEU A 178 -57.86 19.64 40.66
C LEU A 178 -56.92 20.61 39.93
N MET A 179 -56.77 21.81 40.49
CA MET A 179 -55.81 22.81 39.98
C MET A 179 -54.39 22.38 40.34
N GLY A 180 -53.57 22.02 39.34
CA GLY A 180 -52.14 21.70 39.50
C GLY A 180 -51.78 20.21 39.39
N ALA A 181 -52.75 19.30 39.26
CA ALA A 181 -52.49 17.91 38.92
C ALA A 181 -52.17 17.80 37.41
N LEU A 182 -51.07 17.12 37.07
CA LEU A 182 -50.60 16.97 35.68
C LEU A 182 -51.10 15.68 35.02
N SER A 183 -51.49 14.67 35.81
CA SER A 183 -52.09 13.41 35.36
C SER A 183 -52.90 12.76 36.49
N CYS A 184 -53.66 11.72 36.15
CA CYS A 184 -54.36 10.84 37.10
C CYS A 184 -53.50 9.68 37.64
N GLN A 185 -52.19 9.69 37.38
CA GLN A 185 -51.27 8.64 37.80
C GLN A 185 -50.04 9.27 38.49
N PRO A 186 -49.85 9.04 39.81
CA PRO A 186 -50.73 8.30 40.72
C PRO A 186 -52.06 9.02 40.99
N ASP A 187 -53.13 8.29 41.34
CA ASP A 187 -54.48 8.83 41.53
C ASP A 187 -54.47 9.92 42.63
N PRO A 188 -54.55 11.20 42.26
CA PRO A 188 -54.46 12.30 43.22
C PRO A 188 -55.70 12.39 44.13
N CYS A 189 -56.75 11.57 43.89
CA CYS A 189 -58.00 11.63 44.63
C CYS A 189 -58.00 10.81 45.93
N GLY A 190 -57.06 9.87 46.13
CA GLY A 190 -56.79 9.12 47.37
C GLY A 190 -57.94 8.29 47.99
N THR A 191 -57.63 7.13 48.57
CA THR A 191 -58.62 6.29 49.28
C THR A 191 -58.99 6.92 50.64
N PRO A 192 -60.27 7.12 51.00
CA PRO A 192 -60.64 7.64 52.31
C PRO A 192 -60.25 6.69 53.45
N CYS A 193 -59.67 7.21 54.55
CA CYS A 193 -59.23 6.44 55.72
C CYS A 193 -59.90 6.92 57.03
N PRO A 194 -61.21 6.68 57.21
CA PRO A 194 -61.95 7.18 58.36
C PRO A 194 -61.49 6.63 59.73
N GLY A 195 -60.74 5.53 59.75
CA GLY A 195 -60.15 4.86 60.90
C GLY A 195 -58.66 5.13 61.12
N GLY A 196 -58.04 6.02 60.34
CA GLY A 196 -56.59 6.31 60.40
C GLY A 196 -55.74 5.36 59.54
N ASP A 197 -54.44 5.31 59.79
CA ASP A 197 -53.44 4.60 58.95
C ASP A 197 -53.72 3.11 58.72
N ALA A 198 -54.50 2.48 59.59
CA ALA A 198 -54.90 1.08 59.46
C ALA A 198 -55.83 0.81 58.26
N ASP A 199 -56.48 1.85 57.73
CA ASP A 199 -57.32 1.77 56.53
C ASP A 199 -56.49 1.91 55.23
N CYS A 200 -55.19 2.18 55.35
CA CYS A 200 -54.28 2.43 54.24
C CYS A 200 -53.37 1.22 53.95
N GLY A 201 -52.99 1.06 52.67
CA GLY A 201 -52.10 -0.04 52.22
C GLY A 201 -50.72 -0.01 52.89
N ASP A 202 -49.92 -1.06 52.71
CA ASP A 202 -48.67 -1.27 53.48
C ASP A 202 -47.59 -0.19 53.30
N ASN A 203 -47.72 0.70 52.31
CA ASN A 203 -46.86 1.86 52.05
C ASN A 203 -47.65 3.17 52.00
N GLN A 204 -48.74 3.27 52.77
CA GLN A 204 -49.58 4.45 52.84
C GLN A 204 -49.90 4.83 54.29
N PHE A 205 -50.03 6.13 54.53
CA PHE A 205 -50.49 6.70 55.79
C PHE A 205 -51.72 7.58 55.56
N CYS A 206 -52.55 7.74 56.59
CA CYS A 206 -53.74 8.56 56.56
C CYS A 206 -53.37 10.00 56.88
N ASN A 207 -53.48 10.88 55.90
CA ASN A 207 -53.19 12.30 56.09
C ASN A 207 -54.28 12.99 56.93
N ASP A 208 -54.02 14.25 57.32
CA ASP A 208 -54.93 15.05 58.14
C ASP A 208 -56.31 15.32 57.48
N ASP A 209 -56.42 15.16 56.16
CA ASP A 209 -57.65 15.28 55.39
C ASP A 209 -58.47 13.97 55.33
N GLY A 210 -57.99 12.91 56.02
CA GLY A 210 -58.65 11.62 56.10
C GLY A 210 -58.55 10.81 54.81
N ARG A 211 -57.45 10.96 54.05
CA ARG A 211 -57.16 10.16 52.85
C ARG A 211 -55.79 9.50 52.94
N CYS A 212 -55.71 8.27 52.44
CA CYS A 212 -54.47 7.53 52.30
C CYS A 212 -53.58 8.23 51.26
N GLN A 213 -52.38 8.59 51.69
CA GLN A 213 -51.30 9.06 50.85
C GLN A 213 -50.12 8.11 50.96
N ASP A 214 -49.29 8.07 49.92
CA ASP A 214 -48.09 7.25 49.91
C ASP A 214 -47.09 7.75 50.96
N GLY A 215 -46.58 6.83 51.78
CA GLY A 215 -45.66 7.11 52.88
C GLY A 215 -45.57 5.93 53.86
N CYS A 216 -44.54 5.93 54.71
CA CYS A 216 -44.30 4.82 55.63
C CYS A 216 -44.92 5.03 57.01
N ARG A 217 -45.19 3.91 57.71
CA ARG A 217 -45.66 3.89 59.11
C ARG A 217 -44.65 3.17 60.00
N GLU A 218 -44.64 3.47 61.30
CA GLU A 218 -43.68 2.91 62.28
C GLU A 218 -43.74 1.37 62.40
N GLU A 219 -44.82 0.74 61.96
CA GLU A 219 -44.97 -0.71 62.03
C GLU A 219 -44.16 -1.41 60.94
N ALA A 220 -43.25 -2.28 61.37
CA ALA A 220 -42.22 -2.93 60.56
C ALA A 220 -42.76 -3.59 59.28
N GLY A 221 -42.22 -3.18 58.12
CA GLY A 221 -42.53 -3.73 56.80
C GLY A 221 -42.89 -2.70 55.73
N ALA A 222 -43.05 -1.42 56.10
CA ALA A 222 -43.47 -0.35 55.18
C ALA A 222 -42.34 0.27 54.34
N CYS A 223 -41.09 -0.16 54.54
CA CYS A 223 -39.93 0.36 53.80
C CYS A 223 -39.17 -0.76 53.08
N PRO A 224 -38.65 -0.51 51.87
CA PRO A 224 -37.79 -1.46 51.18
C PRO A 224 -36.57 -1.88 52.03
N PRO A 225 -35.98 -3.07 51.76
CA PRO A 225 -34.72 -3.48 52.39
C PRO A 225 -33.67 -2.36 52.33
N GLY A 226 -33.04 -2.06 53.47
CA GLY A 226 -32.05 -0.98 53.59
C GLY A 226 -32.60 0.37 54.06
N GLN A 227 -33.91 0.51 54.31
CA GLN A 227 -34.52 1.77 54.77
C GLN A 227 -35.33 1.60 56.07
N THR A 228 -35.35 2.65 56.91
CA THR A 228 -36.12 2.77 58.15
C THR A 228 -37.10 3.93 58.06
N CYS A 229 -38.34 3.74 58.47
CA CYS A 229 -39.35 4.80 58.41
C CYS A 229 -39.07 5.94 59.41
N ASP A 230 -39.01 7.19 58.93
CA ASP A 230 -39.07 8.37 59.78
C ASP A 230 -40.54 8.73 60.09
N PRO A 231 -40.99 8.57 61.33
CA PRO A 231 -42.39 8.77 61.71
C PRO A 231 -42.86 10.23 61.64
N THR A 232 -41.95 11.19 61.55
CA THR A 232 -42.28 12.61 61.46
C THR A 232 -42.46 13.04 60.01
N LEU A 233 -41.69 12.45 59.10
CA LEU A 233 -41.73 12.75 57.67
C LEU A 233 -42.62 11.77 56.89
N HIS A 234 -43.03 10.67 57.53
CA HIS A 234 -43.72 9.54 56.88
C HIS A 234 -42.99 9.05 55.63
N ALA A 235 -41.65 9.09 55.66
CA ALA A 235 -40.77 8.73 54.55
C ALA A 235 -39.73 7.70 54.98
N CYS A 236 -39.45 6.73 54.11
CA CYS A 236 -38.39 5.76 54.33
C CYS A 236 -37.03 6.43 54.16
N LEU A 237 -36.22 6.40 55.21
CA LEU A 237 -34.86 6.94 55.21
C LEU A 237 -33.85 5.80 55.14
N GLU A 238 -32.80 5.99 54.35
CA GLU A 238 -31.72 5.02 54.17
C GLU A 238 -30.95 4.76 55.48
N GLN A 239 -30.65 3.48 55.73
CA GLN A 239 -29.93 3.05 56.92
C GLN A 239 -28.42 3.20 56.71
N PRO A 240 -27.70 3.91 57.59
CA PRO A 240 -26.27 4.07 57.43
C PRO A 240 -25.50 2.77 57.73
N CYS A 241 -24.58 2.38 56.85
CA CYS A 241 -23.62 1.29 56.96
C CYS A 241 -22.19 1.83 57.17
N VAL A 242 -21.31 1.02 57.78
CA VAL A 242 -19.90 1.36 58.01
C VAL A 242 -18.98 0.45 57.19
N GLY A 243 -19.45 -0.75 56.81
CA GLY A 243 -18.83 -1.62 55.83
C GLY A 243 -19.84 -2.55 55.17
N ASN A 244 -19.42 -3.28 54.12
CA ASN A 244 -20.30 -4.15 53.33
C ASN A 244 -21.01 -5.23 54.17
N GLU A 245 -20.40 -5.63 55.29
CA GLU A 245 -20.96 -6.60 56.24
C GLU A 245 -22.25 -6.11 56.93
N ASP A 246 -22.48 -4.79 56.95
CA ASP A 246 -23.68 -4.16 57.49
C ASP A 246 -24.86 -4.20 56.49
N CYS A 247 -24.59 -4.58 55.24
CA CYS A 247 -25.57 -4.62 54.16
C CYS A 247 -26.05 -6.06 53.88
N PRO A 248 -27.34 -6.25 53.59
CA PRO A 248 -27.90 -7.53 53.11
C PRO A 248 -27.13 -8.09 51.90
N ASN A 249 -27.23 -9.41 51.67
CA ASN A 249 -26.69 -10.03 50.45
C ASN A 249 -27.20 -9.31 49.20
N TYR A 250 -26.32 -9.15 48.20
CA TYR A 250 -26.56 -8.35 46.99
C TYR A 250 -26.71 -6.83 47.23
N GLN A 251 -26.15 -6.32 48.33
CA GLN A 251 -25.97 -4.89 48.57
C GLN A 251 -24.55 -4.61 49.09
N PHE A 252 -24.00 -3.44 48.79
CA PHE A 252 -22.69 -3.00 49.27
C PHE A 252 -22.79 -1.66 49.99
N CYS A 253 -21.84 -1.39 50.88
CA CYS A 253 -21.81 -0.13 51.61
C CYS A 253 -21.11 0.93 50.77
N ASP A 254 -21.90 1.83 50.17
CA ASP A 254 -21.38 2.94 49.41
C ASP A 254 -20.86 4.03 50.36
N GLY A 255 -19.55 4.03 50.57
CA GLY A 255 -18.86 5.05 51.36
C GLY A 255 -18.90 6.45 50.75
N GLU A 256 -19.14 6.58 49.44
CA GLU A 256 -19.30 7.88 48.75
C GLU A 256 -20.71 8.44 48.91
N ALA A 257 -21.74 7.58 48.98
CA ALA A 257 -23.12 7.95 49.33
C ALA A 257 -23.34 8.19 50.85
N GLY A 258 -22.27 8.39 51.61
CA GLY A 258 -22.36 8.67 53.06
C GLY A 258 -22.49 7.42 53.93
N GLY A 259 -22.11 6.25 53.39
CA GLY A 259 -22.22 4.97 54.07
C GLY A 259 -23.66 4.51 54.05
N VAL A 260 -24.24 4.27 52.89
CA VAL A 260 -25.58 3.69 52.73
C VAL A 260 -25.47 2.38 51.95
N CYS A 261 -26.29 1.39 52.29
CA CYS A 261 -26.37 0.15 51.51
C CYS A 261 -27.05 0.41 50.17
N GLY A 262 -26.26 0.36 49.09
CA GLY A 262 -26.74 0.37 47.72
C GLY A 262 -26.86 -1.04 47.15
N ASP A 263 -27.73 -1.24 46.18
CA ASP A 263 -27.81 -2.50 45.44
C ASP A 263 -26.48 -2.77 44.71
N GLY A 264 -25.98 -4.00 44.78
CA GLY A 264 -24.67 -4.34 44.22
C GLY A 264 -24.06 -5.63 44.77
N CYS A 265 -22.74 -5.78 44.67
CA CYS A 265 -22.02 -6.99 45.09
C CYS A 265 -21.05 -6.70 46.25
N GLN A 266 -20.81 -7.70 47.11
CA GLN A 266 -19.80 -7.62 48.17
C GLN A 266 -18.51 -8.35 47.78
N GLY A 267 -18.61 -9.37 46.94
CA GLY A 267 -17.51 -10.08 46.29
C GLY A 267 -17.94 -10.73 44.98
N SER A 268 -17.00 -11.27 44.20
CA SER A 268 -17.31 -11.87 42.88
C SER A 268 -18.25 -13.07 42.96
N ASP A 269 -18.33 -13.75 44.11
CA ASP A 269 -19.30 -14.83 44.36
C ASP A 269 -20.77 -14.34 44.37
N ASP A 270 -21.00 -13.02 44.48
CA ASP A 270 -22.33 -12.40 44.41
C ASP A 270 -22.76 -12.08 42.96
N CYS A 271 -21.85 -12.23 41.99
CA CYS A 271 -22.07 -11.90 40.58
C CYS A 271 -22.36 -13.14 39.73
N GLY A 272 -22.88 -12.94 38.51
CA GLY A 272 -23.08 -14.04 37.55
C GLY A 272 -21.77 -14.59 37.00
N ASP A 273 -21.81 -15.76 36.34
CA ASP A 273 -20.65 -16.30 35.62
C ASP A 273 -20.12 -15.25 34.63
N GLY A 274 -18.81 -14.94 34.67
CA GLY A 274 -18.18 -13.91 33.84
C GLY A 274 -18.17 -12.49 34.41
N GLU A 275 -18.65 -12.28 35.65
CA GLU A 275 -18.68 -10.98 36.31
C GLU A 275 -17.83 -10.96 37.59
N ILE A 276 -17.06 -9.88 37.80
CA ILE A 276 -16.34 -9.64 39.04
C ILE A 276 -16.95 -8.44 39.77
N CYS A 277 -16.87 -8.48 41.10
CA CYS A 277 -17.34 -7.38 41.90
C CYS A 277 -16.28 -6.26 41.99
N GLU A 278 -16.48 -5.16 41.28
CA GLU A 278 -15.63 -3.97 41.37
C GLU A 278 -16.45 -2.78 41.87
N ARG A 279 -16.09 -2.25 43.04
CA ARG A 279 -16.77 -1.10 43.69
C ARG A 279 -18.28 -1.25 43.87
N GLY A 280 -18.72 -2.49 44.12
CA GLY A 280 -20.13 -2.77 44.34
C GLY A 280 -20.93 -3.02 43.07
N GLU A 281 -20.33 -2.93 41.89
CA GLU A 281 -20.97 -3.32 40.63
C GLU A 281 -20.40 -4.65 40.13
N CYS A 282 -21.28 -5.56 39.72
CA CYS A 282 -20.89 -6.72 38.94
C CYS A 282 -20.57 -6.25 37.53
N ILE A 283 -19.29 -6.23 37.19
CA ILE A 283 -18.83 -5.84 35.86
C ILE A 283 -18.33 -7.07 35.12
N LEU A 284 -18.62 -7.14 33.83
CA LEU A 284 -18.18 -8.22 32.96
C LEU A 284 -16.66 -8.13 32.75
N ARG A 285 -15.89 -8.83 33.59
CA ARG A 285 -14.44 -8.97 33.46
C ARG A 285 -14.00 -10.32 33.98
N CYS A 286 -12.89 -10.82 33.45
CA CYS A 286 -12.23 -12.02 33.93
C CYS A 286 -10.83 -11.68 34.47
N MET A 287 -10.35 -12.44 35.45
CA MET A 287 -8.97 -12.41 35.94
C MET A 287 -8.20 -13.66 35.52
N ASP A 288 -8.88 -14.80 35.43
CA ASP A 288 -8.37 -16.05 34.88
C ASP A 288 -9.45 -16.83 34.12
N ASP A 289 -9.05 -17.91 33.46
CA ASP A 289 -9.97 -18.70 32.61
C ASP A 289 -11.11 -19.35 33.41
N GLY A 290 -10.96 -19.50 34.73
CA GLY A 290 -12.01 -20.01 35.61
C GLY A 290 -13.18 -19.06 35.80
N ASP A 291 -12.98 -17.77 35.50
CA ASP A 291 -14.03 -16.76 35.52
C ASP A 291 -14.91 -16.82 34.26
N CYS A 292 -14.49 -17.57 33.22
CA CYS A 292 -15.17 -17.65 31.94
C CYS A 292 -15.98 -18.95 31.77
N GLY A 293 -17.02 -18.89 30.93
CA GLY A 293 -17.87 -20.04 30.63
C GLY A 293 -17.11 -21.17 29.93
N ASN A 294 -17.69 -22.38 29.91
CA ASN A 294 -17.10 -23.51 29.17
C ASN A 294 -16.90 -23.13 27.69
N GLY A 295 -15.66 -23.28 27.20
CA GLY A 295 -15.31 -22.93 25.82
C GLY A 295 -14.79 -21.50 25.66
N GLN A 296 -14.53 -20.79 26.75
CA GLN A 296 -13.97 -19.44 26.75
C GLN A 296 -12.67 -19.38 27.57
N TYR A 297 -11.82 -18.39 27.29
CA TYR A 297 -10.62 -18.07 28.05
C TYR A 297 -10.62 -16.59 28.44
N CYS A 298 -9.83 -16.26 29.46
CA CYS A 298 -9.68 -14.87 29.86
C CYS A 298 -8.57 -14.18 29.06
N ASP A 299 -8.94 -13.21 28.23
CA ASP A 299 -7.99 -12.26 27.66
C ASP A 299 -7.59 -11.27 28.76
N VAL A 300 -6.45 -11.52 29.39
CA VAL A 300 -5.97 -10.73 30.52
C VAL A 300 -5.63 -9.28 30.16
N ASP A 301 -5.37 -8.99 28.88
CA ASP A 301 -5.07 -7.64 28.40
C ASP A 301 -6.36 -6.84 28.20
N GLN A 302 -7.41 -7.49 27.69
CA GLN A 302 -8.73 -6.88 27.51
C GLN A 302 -9.65 -7.01 28.75
N GLN A 303 -9.24 -7.85 29.71
CA GLN A 303 -10.04 -8.28 30.86
C GLN A 303 -11.42 -8.80 30.46
N ALA A 304 -11.51 -9.56 29.35
CA ALA A 304 -12.78 -10.05 28.81
C ALA A 304 -12.71 -11.55 28.48
N CYS A 305 -13.82 -12.25 28.71
CA CYS A 305 -13.96 -13.64 28.28
C CYS A 305 -14.12 -13.69 26.77
N ARG A 306 -13.24 -14.45 26.11
CA ARG A 306 -13.25 -14.68 24.67
C ARG A 306 -13.48 -16.15 24.39
N ASP A 307 -14.17 -16.45 23.29
CA ASP A 307 -14.35 -17.83 22.86
C ASP A 307 -12.99 -18.45 22.49
N ASN A 308 -12.83 -19.73 22.83
CA ASN A 308 -11.71 -20.51 22.31
C ASN A 308 -11.83 -20.58 20.79
N CYS A 309 -10.69 -20.56 20.11
CA CYS A 309 -10.65 -20.74 18.67
C CYS A 309 -10.44 -22.23 18.34
N ASP A 310 -11.17 -22.71 17.33
CA ASP A 310 -10.95 -24.00 16.68
C ASP A 310 -10.29 -23.82 15.30
N SER A 311 -10.25 -22.59 14.78
CA SER A 311 -9.63 -22.17 13.53
C SER A 311 -9.18 -20.69 13.61
N HIS A 312 -8.34 -20.26 12.66
CA HIS A 312 -7.93 -18.84 12.58
C HIS A 312 -9.09 -17.87 12.30
N ASP A 313 -10.18 -18.36 11.72
CA ASP A 313 -11.37 -17.53 11.41
C ASP A 313 -12.23 -17.22 12.64
N ASP A 314 -11.98 -17.90 13.76
CA ASP A 314 -12.60 -17.58 15.05
C ASP A 314 -11.93 -16.37 15.73
N CYS A 315 -10.81 -15.88 15.17
CA CYS A 315 -10.03 -14.78 15.70
C CYS A 315 -10.22 -13.48 14.91
N GLU A 316 -9.95 -12.33 15.55
CA GLU A 316 -10.00 -11.03 14.89
C GLU A 316 -8.89 -10.89 13.83
N ASP A 317 -9.02 -9.91 12.92
CA ASP A 317 -8.17 -9.78 11.71
C ASP A 317 -6.65 -9.69 11.97
N ASN A 318 -6.23 -9.35 13.18
CA ASN A 318 -4.83 -9.21 13.61
C ASN A 318 -4.36 -10.32 14.57
N GLU A 319 -5.17 -11.37 14.70
CA GLU A 319 -4.94 -12.49 15.59
C GLU A 319 -5.00 -13.79 14.82
N ALA A 320 -4.45 -14.83 15.44
CA ALA A 320 -4.46 -16.17 14.91
C ALA A 320 -4.66 -17.16 16.04
N CYS A 321 -5.31 -18.28 15.73
CA CYS A 321 -5.51 -19.33 16.70
C CYS A 321 -4.18 -20.03 17.00
N ASP A 322 -3.73 -19.99 18.25
CA ASP A 322 -2.68 -20.89 18.72
C ASP A 322 -3.31 -22.23 19.08
N PHE A 323 -3.26 -23.20 18.17
CA PHE A 323 -3.79 -24.56 18.39
C PHE A 323 -3.15 -25.32 19.56
N GLY A 324 -2.00 -24.85 20.09
CA GLY A 324 -1.41 -25.41 21.31
C GLY A 324 -2.17 -25.00 22.57
N THR A 325 -2.82 -23.84 22.54
CA THR A 325 -3.55 -23.27 23.69
C THR A 325 -5.03 -23.01 23.42
N ASN A 326 -5.48 -23.14 22.17
CA ASN A 326 -6.80 -22.77 21.62
C ASN A 326 -7.18 -21.31 21.92
N ARG A 327 -6.21 -20.39 21.84
CA ARG A 327 -6.40 -18.95 22.10
C ARG A 327 -6.07 -18.12 20.88
N CYS A 328 -6.82 -17.05 20.67
CA CYS A 328 -6.46 -16.03 19.70
C CYS A 328 -5.30 -15.19 20.25
N VAL A 329 -4.17 -15.19 19.55
CA VAL A 329 -2.97 -14.44 19.93
C VAL A 329 -2.63 -13.41 18.85
N ILE A 330 -2.41 -12.17 19.30
CA ILE A 330 -1.98 -11.07 18.44
C ILE A 330 -0.59 -11.39 17.87
N GLY A 331 -0.47 -11.33 16.53
CA GLY A 331 0.79 -11.57 15.84
C GLY A 331 1.25 -13.03 15.81
N ALA A 332 0.37 -13.98 16.15
CA ALA A 332 0.53 -15.34 15.69
C ALA A 332 0.35 -15.38 14.16
N CYS A 333 1.03 -16.32 13.52
CA CYS A 333 0.88 -16.52 12.08
C CYS A 333 -0.56 -16.95 11.79
N ARG A 334 -1.20 -16.28 10.82
CA ARG A 334 -2.51 -16.66 10.32
C ARG A 334 -2.30 -17.47 9.07
N ASP A 335 -2.90 -18.65 9.03
CA ASP A 335 -3.02 -19.46 7.83
C ASP A 335 -3.52 -18.58 6.68
N ASP A 336 -2.97 -18.82 5.51
CA ASP A 336 -3.34 -18.07 4.33
C ASP A 336 -4.67 -18.58 3.72
N VAL A 337 -5.02 -18.02 2.56
CA VAL A 337 -6.25 -18.42 1.84
C VAL A 337 -6.15 -19.80 1.18
N THR A 338 -4.99 -20.45 1.29
CA THR A 338 -4.73 -21.77 0.72
C THR A 338 -5.11 -22.91 1.69
N GLU A 339 -5.48 -22.60 2.93
CA GLU A 339 -5.97 -23.59 3.88
C GLU A 339 -7.44 -24.06 3.68
N PRO A 340 -7.79 -25.35 3.91
CA PRO A 340 -7.04 -26.42 4.61
C PRO A 340 -6.13 -27.30 3.71
N GLY A 341 -5.13 -26.71 3.05
CA GLY A 341 -4.15 -27.34 2.18
C GLY A 341 -3.14 -28.23 2.89
N ASP A 342 -3.24 -28.39 4.22
CA ASP A 342 -2.43 -29.23 5.13
C ASP A 342 -2.22 -30.70 4.72
N SER A 343 -3.04 -31.23 3.82
CA SER A 343 -2.86 -32.60 3.33
C SER A 343 -3.47 -32.86 1.96
N VAL A 344 -2.96 -33.91 1.30
CA VAL A 344 -3.57 -34.43 0.06
C VAL A 344 -5.05 -34.83 0.26
N ALA A 345 -5.43 -35.24 1.46
CA ALA A 345 -6.81 -35.64 1.76
C ALA A 345 -7.75 -34.44 1.98
N ASP A 346 -7.20 -33.32 2.44
CA ASP A 346 -7.96 -32.12 2.81
C ASP A 346 -8.17 -31.16 1.63
N GLY A 347 -7.41 -31.34 0.55
CA GLY A 347 -7.74 -30.78 -0.76
C GLY A 347 -6.61 -29.98 -1.39
N ALA A 348 -5.46 -30.63 -1.57
CA ALA A 348 -4.28 -30.04 -2.19
C ALA A 348 -4.60 -29.14 -3.40
N ILE A 349 -4.04 -27.94 -3.40
CA ILE A 349 -4.38 -26.87 -4.35
C ILE A 349 -3.85 -27.19 -5.73
N VAL A 350 -4.72 -27.08 -6.73
CA VAL A 350 -4.31 -27.29 -8.12
C VAL A 350 -3.60 -26.06 -8.65
N ILE A 351 -2.31 -26.18 -8.97
CA ILE A 351 -1.58 -25.12 -9.67
C ILE A 351 -2.02 -25.14 -11.14
N ASP A 352 -2.72 -24.09 -11.57
CA ASP A 352 -3.11 -23.92 -12.97
C ASP A 352 -1.90 -23.49 -13.80
N LEU A 353 -1.43 -24.39 -14.67
CA LEU A 353 -0.28 -24.15 -15.55
C LEU A 353 -0.65 -23.38 -16.84
N GLY A 354 -1.93 -23.07 -17.04
CA GLY A 354 -2.40 -22.42 -18.25
C GLY A 354 -2.19 -23.24 -19.54
N ALA A 355 -2.26 -22.54 -20.67
CA ALA A 355 -2.01 -23.10 -22.00
C ALA A 355 -0.52 -23.13 -22.32
N ALA A 356 -0.09 -24.10 -23.13
CA ALA A 356 1.28 -24.16 -23.59
C ALA A 356 1.62 -23.01 -24.54
N ASP A 357 2.85 -22.48 -24.43
CA ASP A 357 3.40 -21.50 -25.36
C ASP A 357 3.82 -22.15 -26.71
N ALA A 358 4.53 -21.39 -27.54
CA ALA A 358 4.97 -21.85 -28.86
C ALA A 358 5.98 -23.01 -28.81
N ASP A 359 6.73 -23.14 -27.72
CA ASP A 359 7.76 -24.15 -27.50
C ASP A 359 7.27 -25.32 -26.65
N GLY A 360 6.00 -25.26 -26.21
CA GLY A 360 5.33 -26.33 -25.47
C GLY A 360 5.47 -26.20 -23.96
N PHE A 361 6.00 -25.08 -23.45
CA PHE A 361 6.11 -24.83 -22.02
C PHE A 361 4.79 -24.35 -21.44
N ARG A 362 4.50 -24.80 -20.22
CA ARG A 362 3.38 -24.36 -19.39
C ARG A 362 3.93 -23.90 -18.05
N ALA A 363 3.40 -22.82 -17.49
CA ALA A 363 3.89 -22.29 -16.23
C ALA A 363 2.72 -21.87 -15.35
N GLY A 364 2.85 -22.13 -14.06
CA GLY A 364 1.91 -21.69 -13.04
C GLY A 364 2.66 -21.41 -11.75
N GLU A 365 2.06 -20.58 -10.90
CA GLU A 365 2.60 -20.25 -9.59
C GLU A 365 1.51 -20.33 -8.52
N ALA A 366 1.96 -20.57 -7.30
CA ALA A 366 1.15 -20.43 -6.09
C ALA A 366 2.00 -19.75 -5.02
N SER A 367 1.36 -19.06 -4.08
CA SER A 367 2.01 -18.42 -2.96
C SER A 367 1.26 -18.76 -1.69
N GLY A 368 1.98 -18.97 -0.61
CA GLY A 368 1.40 -19.24 0.69
C GLY A 368 2.26 -18.71 1.84
N THR A 369 1.86 -19.03 3.06
CA THR A 369 2.50 -18.65 4.33
C THR A 369 2.46 -19.85 5.26
N LEU A 370 3.63 -20.41 5.57
CA LEU A 370 3.73 -21.52 6.52
C LEU A 370 3.80 -21.03 7.96
N CYS A 371 2.85 -21.49 8.78
CA CYS A 371 2.75 -21.18 10.20
C CYS A 371 3.34 -22.30 11.07
N GLY A 372 4.61 -22.17 11.49
CA GLY A 372 5.22 -23.14 12.42
C GLY A 372 5.62 -24.46 11.75
N ALA A 373 5.02 -25.58 12.17
CA ALA A 373 5.35 -26.93 11.68
C ALA A 373 4.37 -27.43 10.60
N ASP A 374 3.71 -26.48 9.95
CA ASP A 374 2.69 -26.73 8.95
C ASP A 374 3.28 -27.17 7.60
N SER A 375 2.44 -27.63 6.67
CA SER A 375 2.85 -28.08 5.35
C SER A 375 1.77 -27.89 4.31
N ASP A 376 2.11 -27.21 3.21
CA ASP A 376 1.14 -26.87 2.18
C ASP A 376 1.28 -27.83 1.00
N PHE A 377 0.16 -28.42 0.60
CA PHE A 377 0.12 -29.39 -0.49
C PHE A 377 -0.48 -28.80 -1.76
N PHE A 378 0.25 -28.93 -2.85
CA PHE A 378 -0.17 -28.56 -4.20
C PHE A 378 -0.24 -29.79 -5.10
N THR A 379 -1.13 -29.75 -6.10
CA THR A 379 -1.25 -30.76 -7.14
C THR A 379 -0.97 -30.15 -8.51
N VAL A 380 -0.18 -30.84 -9.32
CA VAL A 380 0.08 -30.46 -10.71
C VAL A 380 -0.14 -31.64 -11.66
N ARG A 381 -0.79 -31.39 -12.80
CA ARG A 381 -1.03 -32.39 -13.85
C ARG A 381 0.05 -32.34 -14.92
N LEU A 382 0.79 -33.43 -15.08
CA LEU A 382 1.59 -33.66 -16.28
C LEU A 382 0.82 -34.46 -17.32
N ASN A 383 0.94 -34.04 -18.58
CA ASN A 383 0.55 -34.81 -19.74
C ASN A 383 1.59 -35.89 -20.04
N GLN A 384 1.26 -36.78 -20.97
CA GLN A 384 2.18 -37.83 -21.40
C GLN A 384 3.40 -37.21 -22.07
N GLY A 385 4.60 -37.63 -21.62
CA GLY A 385 5.85 -37.14 -22.20
C GLY A 385 6.16 -35.69 -21.84
N GLU A 386 5.68 -35.19 -20.70
CA GLU A 386 6.13 -33.93 -20.12
C GLU A 386 7.08 -34.16 -18.94
N ARG A 387 7.83 -33.12 -18.61
CA ARG A 387 8.67 -32.98 -17.42
C ARG A 387 8.38 -31.66 -16.72
N LEU A 388 8.72 -31.57 -15.44
CA LEU A 388 8.42 -30.43 -14.57
C LEU A 388 9.68 -29.94 -13.85
N ARG A 389 9.71 -28.64 -13.59
CA ARG A 389 10.63 -27.95 -12.67
C ARG A 389 9.78 -27.26 -11.62
N VAL A 390 10.05 -27.53 -10.34
CA VAL A 390 9.49 -26.80 -9.19
C VAL A 390 10.58 -25.90 -8.64
N ARG A 391 10.28 -24.62 -8.43
CA ARG A 391 11.14 -23.66 -7.73
C ARG A 391 10.39 -23.11 -6.52
N LEU A 392 10.99 -23.18 -5.34
CA LEU A 392 10.44 -22.66 -4.10
C LEU A 392 11.25 -21.43 -3.66
N PHE A 393 10.58 -20.29 -3.52
CA PHE A 393 11.15 -19.01 -3.10
C PHE A 393 10.62 -18.62 -1.72
N PHE A 394 11.50 -18.19 -0.83
CA PHE A 394 11.17 -17.73 0.54
C PHE A 394 12.28 -16.79 1.03
N ASP A 395 12.15 -16.21 2.24
CA ASP A 395 13.19 -15.40 2.85
C ASP A 395 14.43 -16.25 3.17
N GLU A 396 15.63 -15.83 2.74
CA GLU A 396 16.88 -16.59 2.93
C GLU A 396 17.24 -16.87 4.40
N GLN A 397 16.61 -16.19 5.36
CA GLN A 397 16.79 -16.46 6.80
C GLN A 397 15.93 -17.60 7.32
N GLU A 398 14.96 -18.04 6.53
CA GLU A 398 14.06 -19.15 6.84
C GLU A 398 14.59 -20.46 6.23
N ASN A 399 14.01 -21.59 6.62
CA ASN A 399 14.39 -22.90 6.11
C ASN A 399 13.14 -23.68 5.71
N LEU A 400 12.65 -23.39 4.52
CA LEU A 400 11.59 -24.15 3.87
C LEU A 400 12.20 -25.10 2.86
N ASP A 401 11.65 -26.30 2.82
CA ASP A 401 12.03 -27.40 1.95
C ASP A 401 10.86 -27.71 0.99
N VAL A 402 11.16 -28.19 -0.22
CA VAL A 402 10.14 -28.68 -1.16
C VAL A 402 10.29 -30.16 -1.46
N ARG A 403 9.16 -30.87 -1.54
CA ARG A 403 9.10 -32.30 -1.83
C ARG A 403 8.12 -32.62 -2.94
N LEU A 404 8.52 -33.50 -3.85
CA LEU A 404 7.72 -33.99 -4.97
C LEU A 404 7.41 -35.48 -4.81
N SER A 405 6.12 -35.80 -4.85
CA SER A 405 5.59 -37.16 -4.76
C SER A 405 4.72 -37.49 -5.98
N GLY A 406 4.72 -38.75 -6.41
CA GLY A 406 3.81 -39.21 -7.47
C GLY A 406 4.14 -40.62 -7.99
N PRO A 407 3.26 -41.22 -8.80
CA PRO A 407 3.40 -42.62 -9.20
C PRO A 407 4.67 -42.97 -9.98
N ALA A 408 5.26 -41.99 -10.69
CA ALA A 408 6.52 -42.18 -11.42
C ALA A 408 7.77 -41.85 -10.58
N VAL A 409 7.62 -41.15 -9.45
CA VAL A 409 8.71 -40.85 -8.51
C VAL A 409 9.05 -42.11 -7.69
N GLY A 410 8.03 -42.84 -7.26
CA GLY A 410 8.16 -44.06 -6.45
C GLY A 410 7.66 -43.86 -5.02
N ASP A 411 8.03 -44.78 -4.13
CA ASP A 411 7.64 -44.74 -2.70
C ASP A 411 8.44 -43.69 -1.91
N GLU A 412 9.64 -43.36 -2.38
CA GLU A 412 10.50 -42.33 -1.78
C GLU A 412 10.36 -41.03 -2.59
N PRO A 413 9.87 -39.94 -1.98
CA PRO A 413 9.70 -38.67 -2.67
C PRO A 413 11.05 -38.01 -2.98
N ILE A 414 11.06 -37.14 -3.99
CA ILE A 414 12.23 -36.31 -4.28
C ILE A 414 12.15 -35.08 -3.40
N THR A 415 13.18 -34.80 -2.61
CA THR A 415 13.24 -33.65 -1.71
C THR A 415 14.39 -32.76 -2.12
N ALA A 416 14.11 -31.47 -2.33
CA ALA A 416 15.09 -30.41 -2.21
C ALA A 416 15.01 -29.91 -0.77
N ALA A 417 16.15 -29.93 -0.09
CA ALA A 417 16.26 -29.46 1.29
C ALA A 417 17.64 -28.83 1.48
N GLY A 418 17.66 -27.50 1.56
CA GLY A 418 18.85 -26.68 1.59
C GLY A 418 18.57 -25.24 2.02
N PHE A 419 19.62 -24.43 2.06
CA PHE A 419 19.52 -23.00 2.34
C PHE A 419 19.59 -22.16 1.06
N ASP A 420 19.55 -22.81 -0.10
CA ASP A 420 19.63 -22.14 -1.38
C ASP A 420 18.23 -21.66 -1.78
N VAL A 421 18.09 -20.36 -2.01
CA VAL A 421 16.86 -19.78 -2.56
C VAL A 421 17.09 -19.38 -4.03
N PRO A 422 16.24 -19.83 -4.96
CA PRO A 422 15.16 -20.80 -4.75
C PRO A 422 15.68 -22.24 -4.61
N GLU A 423 14.96 -23.05 -3.84
CA GLU A 423 15.12 -24.50 -3.91
C GLU A 423 14.52 -25.04 -5.19
N GLN A 424 15.11 -26.08 -5.77
CA GLN A 424 14.71 -26.58 -7.08
C GLN A 424 14.61 -28.11 -7.15
N ILE A 425 13.53 -28.59 -7.74
CA ILE A 425 13.35 -29.99 -8.18
C ILE A 425 13.10 -30.01 -9.68
N VAL A 426 13.80 -30.90 -10.39
CA VAL A 426 13.55 -31.19 -11.81
C VAL A 426 13.19 -32.66 -11.97
N PHE A 427 12.07 -32.96 -12.62
CA PHE A 427 11.59 -34.34 -12.79
C PHE A 427 10.69 -34.55 -14.01
N PRO A 428 10.81 -35.66 -14.76
CA PRO A 428 11.98 -36.53 -14.80
C PRO A 428 13.14 -35.86 -15.55
N GLU A 429 14.25 -36.60 -15.67
CA GLU A 429 15.37 -36.27 -16.53
C GLU A 429 14.95 -36.09 -18.01
N PRO A 430 15.69 -35.29 -18.81
CA PRO A 430 15.40 -35.12 -20.22
C PRO A 430 15.33 -36.45 -20.97
N GLY A 431 14.33 -36.59 -21.84
CA GLY A 431 14.09 -37.76 -22.69
C GLY A 431 13.30 -38.90 -22.03
N VAL A 432 12.96 -38.80 -20.75
CA VAL A 432 12.14 -39.80 -20.05
C VAL A 432 10.65 -39.53 -20.29
N VAL A 433 9.96 -40.49 -20.92
CA VAL A 433 8.53 -40.38 -21.21
C VAL A 433 7.71 -41.04 -20.11
N ASN A 434 7.01 -40.23 -19.31
CA ASN A 434 6.05 -40.69 -18.31
C ASN A 434 4.60 -40.65 -18.82
N ASN A 435 3.73 -41.44 -18.20
CA ASN A 435 2.29 -41.36 -18.45
C ASN A 435 1.71 -40.09 -17.83
N ALA A 436 0.60 -39.60 -18.39
CA ALA A 436 -0.11 -38.47 -17.82
C ALA A 436 -0.62 -38.79 -16.41
N VAL A 437 -0.17 -38.05 -15.41
CA VAL A 437 -0.44 -38.31 -13.99
C VAL A 437 -0.36 -37.02 -13.17
N ASP A 438 -1.02 -37.02 -12.02
CA ASP A 438 -0.96 -35.93 -11.04
C ASP A 438 0.25 -36.17 -10.13
N TYR A 439 0.98 -35.10 -9.86
CA TYR A 439 2.05 -35.07 -8.86
C TYR A 439 1.65 -34.14 -7.74
N THR A 440 2.09 -34.49 -6.54
CA THR A 440 1.90 -33.68 -5.33
C THR A 440 3.22 -32.99 -5.02
N ILE A 441 3.15 -31.69 -4.82
CA ILE A 441 4.24 -30.85 -4.30
C ILE A 441 3.86 -30.50 -2.87
N GLU A 442 4.80 -30.66 -1.95
CA GLU A 442 4.65 -30.32 -0.55
C GLU A 442 5.72 -29.31 -0.18
N VAL A 443 5.30 -28.17 0.33
CA VAL A 443 6.18 -27.16 0.93
C VAL A 443 6.10 -27.34 2.43
N PHE A 444 7.24 -27.59 3.07
CA PHE A 444 7.28 -27.88 4.50
C PHE A 444 8.55 -27.30 5.09
N GLY A 445 8.64 -27.15 6.40
CA GLY A 445 9.89 -26.67 7.01
C GLY A 445 9.74 -26.38 8.48
N ALA A 446 10.84 -25.96 9.09
CA ALA A 446 10.84 -25.42 10.46
C ALA A 446 10.59 -23.90 10.43
N GLY A 447 9.65 -23.46 9.58
CA GLY A 447 9.33 -22.05 9.37
C GLY A 447 8.94 -21.38 10.68
N GLY A 448 9.39 -20.14 10.87
CA GLY A 448 9.06 -19.34 12.03
C GLY A 448 7.62 -18.84 12.05
N ARG A 449 7.44 -17.60 12.53
CA ARG A 449 6.15 -16.91 12.73
C ARG A 449 5.50 -16.48 11.41
N GLY A 450 5.26 -17.42 10.49
CA GLY A 450 4.63 -17.15 9.20
C GLY A 450 5.60 -16.81 8.09
N THR A 451 6.21 -17.85 7.55
CA THR A 451 7.13 -17.72 6.43
C THR A 451 6.34 -17.68 5.13
N MET A 452 6.27 -16.48 4.53
CA MET A 452 5.73 -16.32 3.19
C MET A 452 6.64 -17.01 2.16
N TYR A 453 6.05 -17.72 1.22
CA TYR A 453 6.76 -18.37 0.14
C TYR A 453 5.99 -18.28 -1.18
N ARG A 454 6.70 -18.58 -2.28
CA ARG A 454 6.13 -18.74 -3.63
C ARG A 454 6.68 -20.02 -4.25
N VAL A 455 5.79 -20.85 -4.79
CA VAL A 455 6.13 -22.01 -5.60
C VAL A 455 5.85 -21.68 -7.06
N GLU A 456 6.86 -21.82 -7.89
CA GLU A 456 6.74 -21.72 -9.35
C GLU A 456 6.91 -23.11 -9.96
N VAL A 457 6.00 -23.49 -10.84
CA VAL A 457 6.05 -24.76 -11.57
C VAL A 457 6.12 -24.48 -13.06
N THR A 458 7.19 -24.93 -13.69
CA THR A 458 7.34 -24.94 -15.15
C THR A 458 7.23 -26.38 -15.66
N VAL A 459 6.46 -26.60 -16.71
CA VAL A 459 6.31 -27.89 -17.38
C VAL A 459 6.76 -27.76 -18.82
N ALA A 460 7.50 -28.75 -19.32
CA ALA A 460 8.08 -28.78 -20.66
C ALA A 460 7.88 -30.16 -21.31
N PRO A 461 7.99 -30.27 -22.65
CA PRO A 461 8.10 -31.56 -23.31
C PRO A 461 9.29 -32.37 -22.80
N ALA A 462 9.21 -33.70 -22.78
CA ALA A 462 10.27 -34.57 -22.26
C ALA A 462 11.58 -34.42 -23.06
N GLU A 463 11.48 -34.16 -24.37
CA GLU A 463 12.64 -33.88 -25.22
C GLU A 463 13.25 -32.49 -25.01
N ALA A 464 12.62 -31.60 -24.25
CA ALA A 464 13.19 -30.31 -23.91
C ALA A 464 14.46 -30.54 -23.06
N PRO A 465 15.63 -30.13 -23.56
CA PRO A 465 16.91 -30.42 -22.91
C PRO A 465 17.05 -29.72 -21.55
N CYS A 466 16.35 -28.60 -21.35
CA CYS A 466 16.48 -27.67 -20.24
C CYS A 466 15.13 -26.98 -20.01
N PHE A 467 15.05 -26.17 -18.95
CA PHE A 467 13.96 -25.23 -18.76
C PHE A 467 14.50 -23.82 -18.93
N PRO A 468 13.79 -22.93 -19.66
CA PRO A 468 14.14 -21.51 -19.74
C PRO A 468 14.29 -20.93 -18.34
N ASP A 469 15.26 -20.07 -18.11
CA ASP A 469 15.40 -19.37 -16.83
C ASP A 469 14.37 -18.21 -16.65
N PRO A 470 14.32 -17.53 -15.49
CA PRO A 470 13.31 -16.49 -15.23
C PRO A 470 13.46 -15.21 -16.05
N LEU A 471 14.61 -14.98 -16.69
CA LEU A 471 14.94 -13.76 -17.43
C LEU A 471 14.73 -13.89 -18.94
N GLU A 472 14.24 -15.05 -19.34
CA GLU A 472 14.07 -15.45 -20.73
C GLU A 472 13.17 -14.54 -21.55
N GLN A 473 13.60 -14.38 -22.80
CA GLN A 473 13.35 -13.30 -23.78
C GLN A 473 14.60 -12.47 -24.06
N ASP A 474 15.65 -12.56 -23.24
CA ASP A 474 16.89 -11.80 -23.37
C ASP A 474 17.91 -12.42 -24.33
N ASP A 475 17.49 -13.36 -25.18
CA ASP A 475 18.19 -13.96 -26.33
C ASP A 475 18.82 -12.96 -27.32
N ARG A 476 18.39 -11.69 -27.27
CA ARG A 476 18.80 -10.63 -28.20
C ARG A 476 19.12 -9.36 -27.44
N TYR A 477 20.13 -8.62 -27.91
CA TYR A 477 20.52 -7.37 -27.25
C TYR A 477 19.38 -6.32 -27.18
N GLN A 478 18.40 -6.34 -28.10
CA GLN A 478 17.24 -5.44 -28.03
C GLN A 478 16.30 -5.77 -26.86
N ASP A 479 16.30 -7.03 -26.46
CA ASP A 479 15.44 -7.62 -25.45
C ASP A 479 16.24 -7.86 -24.15
N ALA A 480 17.47 -7.31 -24.06
CA ALA A 480 18.41 -7.54 -22.96
C ALA A 480 17.85 -7.17 -21.58
N THR A 481 18.14 -8.02 -20.59
CA THR A 481 17.78 -7.80 -19.19
C THR A 481 18.48 -6.56 -18.63
N GLY A 482 17.70 -5.56 -18.21
CA GLY A 482 18.23 -4.30 -17.68
C GLY A 482 18.77 -4.43 -16.26
N ILE A 483 20.03 -4.06 -16.06
CA ILE A 483 20.68 -3.95 -14.76
C ILE A 483 20.64 -2.48 -14.31
N ASN A 484 20.17 -2.23 -13.10
CA ASN A 484 20.14 -0.89 -12.54
C ASN A 484 21.54 -0.50 -12.03
N ALA A 485 22.26 0.36 -12.74
CA ALA A 485 23.61 0.79 -12.37
C ALA A 485 23.69 1.59 -11.05
N ASN A 486 22.56 2.05 -10.50
CA ASN A 486 22.56 2.62 -9.15
C ASN A 486 22.80 1.57 -8.06
N LEU A 487 22.74 0.29 -8.40
CA LEU A 487 23.16 -0.79 -7.52
C LEU A 487 24.65 -1.03 -7.71
N GLU A 488 25.43 -0.88 -6.64
CA GLU A 488 26.85 -1.26 -6.62
C GLU A 488 27.04 -2.74 -6.98
N ARG A 489 26.01 -3.56 -6.74
CA ARG A 489 26.00 -5.00 -6.97
C ARG A 489 24.64 -5.49 -7.47
N TYR A 490 24.67 -6.24 -8.55
CA TYR A 490 23.55 -7.00 -9.11
C TYR A 490 23.90 -8.49 -9.08
N GLU A 491 22.99 -9.31 -8.56
CA GLU A 491 23.17 -10.76 -8.48
C GLU A 491 21.93 -11.47 -9.02
N GLN A 492 22.17 -12.53 -9.79
CA GLN A 492 21.16 -13.48 -10.24
C GLN A 492 21.71 -14.89 -10.10
N ARG A 493 20.85 -15.83 -9.72
CA ARG A 493 21.22 -17.23 -9.48
C ARG A 493 20.34 -18.14 -10.30
N LEU A 494 20.88 -19.32 -10.63
CA LEU A 494 20.16 -20.38 -11.36
C LEU A 494 19.58 -19.86 -12.69
N LEU A 495 20.43 -19.19 -13.45
CA LEU A 495 20.24 -18.90 -14.87
C LEU A 495 20.69 -20.11 -15.69
N SER A 496 20.17 -20.30 -16.89
CA SER A 496 20.37 -21.54 -17.65
C SER A 496 20.52 -21.22 -19.13
N LEU A 497 21.62 -21.67 -19.75
CA LEU A 497 21.81 -21.53 -21.20
C LEU A 497 21.32 -22.79 -21.92
N CYS A 498 20.10 -22.76 -22.39
CA CYS A 498 19.45 -23.80 -23.17
C CYS A 498 20.15 -24.11 -24.52
N PRO A 499 20.12 -25.36 -25.00
CA PRO A 499 20.65 -25.70 -26.32
C PRO A 499 19.93 -24.98 -27.44
N ARG A 500 20.70 -24.69 -28.51
CA ARG A 500 20.27 -24.05 -29.76
C ARG A 500 20.00 -22.54 -29.67
N ARG A 501 21.10 -21.80 -29.54
CA ARG A 501 21.19 -20.33 -29.69
C ARG A 501 20.61 -19.53 -28.53
N ASP A 502 20.49 -20.14 -27.38
CA ASP A 502 20.30 -19.37 -26.16
C ASP A 502 21.54 -18.50 -25.88
N VAL A 503 21.29 -17.22 -25.71
CA VAL A 503 22.30 -16.18 -25.49
C VAL A 503 21.71 -15.11 -24.58
N ASP A 504 22.09 -15.12 -23.32
CA ASP A 504 21.59 -14.11 -22.38
C ASP A 504 22.30 -12.77 -22.60
N TRP A 505 21.51 -11.73 -22.85
CA TRP A 505 22.00 -10.37 -22.93
C TRP A 505 21.56 -9.56 -21.72
N PHE A 506 22.51 -8.88 -21.08
CA PHE A 506 22.25 -7.92 -20.00
C PHE A 506 22.66 -6.53 -20.44
N ARG A 507 21.93 -5.51 -20.00
CA ARG A 507 22.20 -4.10 -20.29
C ARG A 507 22.54 -3.35 -19.01
N VAL A 508 23.71 -2.73 -18.96
CA VAL A 508 24.16 -1.89 -17.84
C VAL A 508 24.38 -0.48 -18.37
N PRO A 509 23.68 0.56 -17.86
CA PRO A 509 24.03 1.93 -18.18
C PRO A 509 25.36 2.27 -17.50
N MET A 510 26.33 2.73 -18.28
CA MET A 510 27.66 3.08 -17.79
C MET A 510 27.93 4.56 -18.07
N GLN A 511 28.66 5.19 -17.18
CA GLN A 511 29.25 6.53 -17.36
C GLN A 511 30.73 6.40 -17.69
N LEU A 512 31.31 7.52 -18.09
CA LEU A 512 32.75 7.63 -18.28
C LEU A 512 33.49 7.36 -16.95
N ASN A 513 34.60 6.62 -17.02
CA ASN A 513 35.42 6.18 -15.88
C ASN A 513 34.80 5.18 -14.92
N ASP A 514 33.56 4.75 -15.13
CA ASP A 514 32.98 3.69 -14.30
C ASP A 514 33.83 2.41 -14.35
N GLY A 515 33.77 1.64 -13.28
CA GLY A 515 34.34 0.30 -13.20
C GLY A 515 33.24 -0.75 -13.35
N LEU A 516 33.55 -1.85 -14.04
CA LEU A 516 32.64 -2.98 -14.19
C LEU A 516 33.37 -4.28 -13.93
N ARG A 517 32.86 -5.06 -12.98
CA ARG A 517 33.29 -6.44 -12.79
C ARG A 517 32.11 -7.39 -12.97
N VAL A 518 32.20 -8.23 -13.99
CA VAL A 518 31.23 -9.28 -14.28
C VAL A 518 31.84 -10.62 -13.90
N GLU A 519 31.14 -11.38 -13.07
CA GLU A 519 31.53 -12.70 -12.64
C GLU A 519 30.39 -13.69 -12.93
N VAL A 520 30.66 -14.69 -13.76
CA VAL A 520 29.73 -15.78 -14.07
C VAL A 520 30.26 -17.07 -13.49
N VAL A 521 29.48 -17.77 -12.68
CA VAL A 521 29.94 -18.99 -11.98
C VAL A 521 29.05 -20.18 -12.34
N THR A 522 29.64 -21.23 -12.91
CA THR A 522 28.96 -22.48 -13.30
C THR A 522 29.64 -23.69 -12.64
N ALA A 523 29.02 -24.87 -12.65
CA ALA A 523 29.63 -26.10 -12.16
C ALA A 523 30.82 -26.53 -13.05
N ALA A 524 31.83 -27.18 -12.46
CA ALA A 524 33.06 -27.51 -13.20
C ALA A 524 32.91 -28.63 -14.24
N ASP A 525 31.82 -29.40 -14.17
CA ASP A 525 31.47 -30.46 -15.11
C ASP A 525 30.48 -30.01 -16.20
N GLU A 526 30.03 -28.75 -16.16
CA GLU A 526 29.15 -28.16 -17.16
C GLU A 526 29.91 -27.63 -18.38
N ALA A 527 29.16 -27.21 -19.40
CA ALA A 527 29.73 -26.68 -20.63
C ALA A 527 30.42 -25.33 -20.38
N PRO A 528 31.59 -25.06 -20.99
CA PRO A 528 32.28 -23.81 -20.75
C PRO A 528 31.49 -22.62 -21.30
N ILE A 529 31.41 -21.55 -20.52
CA ILE A 529 30.71 -20.30 -20.89
C ILE A 529 31.70 -19.30 -21.50
N ALA A 530 31.22 -18.43 -22.39
CA ALA A 530 31.90 -17.25 -22.88
C ALA A 530 31.12 -16.00 -22.46
N ILE A 531 31.84 -15.01 -21.92
CA ILE A 531 31.32 -13.67 -21.62
C ILE A 531 31.96 -12.69 -22.62
N ALA A 532 31.18 -11.76 -23.13
CA ALA A 532 31.68 -10.63 -23.89
C ALA A 532 30.95 -9.35 -23.49
N LEU A 533 31.63 -8.21 -23.62
CA LEU A 533 31.07 -6.89 -23.30
C LEU A 533 31.13 -5.98 -24.53
N PHE A 534 29.98 -5.38 -24.89
CA PHE A 534 29.81 -4.57 -26.08
C PHE A 534 29.23 -3.19 -25.74
N SER A 535 29.71 -2.14 -26.40
CA SER A 535 29.03 -0.84 -26.40
C SER A 535 27.79 -0.89 -27.29
N ARG A 536 26.82 0.00 -27.06
CA ARG A 536 25.59 0.12 -27.88
C ARG A 536 25.90 0.27 -29.37
N ARG A 537 26.82 1.17 -29.72
CA ARG A 537 27.22 1.41 -31.13
C ARG A 537 27.71 0.13 -31.80
N ARG A 538 28.38 -0.75 -31.04
CA ARG A 538 28.94 -1.99 -31.56
C ARG A 538 27.87 -3.04 -31.82
N VAL A 539 26.92 -3.24 -30.91
CA VAL A 539 25.81 -4.19 -31.14
C VAL A 539 24.89 -3.73 -32.28
N GLU A 540 24.77 -2.41 -32.49
CA GLU A 540 24.05 -1.82 -33.62
C GLU A 540 24.83 -1.86 -34.96
N GLY A 541 26.08 -2.36 -34.95
CA GLY A 541 26.88 -2.56 -36.16
C GLY A 541 27.54 -1.30 -36.72
N ALA A 542 27.70 -0.25 -35.92
CA ALA A 542 28.44 0.95 -36.35
C ALA A 542 29.93 0.62 -36.58
N ALA A 543 30.46 1.04 -37.73
CA ALA A 543 31.89 0.89 -38.03
C ALA A 543 32.71 1.74 -37.04
N GLY A 544 33.59 1.09 -36.28
CA GLY A 544 34.36 1.75 -35.21
C GLY A 544 33.76 1.64 -33.81
N GLY A 545 32.73 0.81 -33.59
CA GLY A 545 32.22 0.51 -32.25
C GLY A 545 33.35 0.09 -31.30
N GLY A 546 33.32 0.62 -30.08
CA GLY A 546 34.42 0.64 -29.09
C GLY A 546 35.06 -0.71 -28.75
N PRO A 547 35.95 -0.75 -27.74
CA PRO A 547 36.69 -1.95 -27.40
C PRO A 547 35.76 -3.14 -27.16
N ASN A 548 36.17 -4.32 -27.63
CA ASN A 548 35.54 -5.57 -27.23
C ASN A 548 36.33 -6.14 -26.08
N TYR A 549 35.66 -6.47 -24.99
CA TYR A 549 36.28 -7.24 -23.94
C TYR A 549 35.81 -8.69 -24.08
N ASP A 550 36.57 -9.48 -24.84
CA ASP A 550 36.37 -10.94 -24.99
C ASP A 550 37.28 -11.75 -24.03
N MET A 551 38.09 -11.07 -23.21
CA MET A 551 39.06 -11.72 -22.34
C MET A 551 38.43 -12.06 -20.99
N VAL A 552 38.20 -13.35 -20.78
CA VAL A 552 37.71 -13.89 -19.52
C VAL A 552 38.78 -14.77 -18.91
N GLN A 553 39.10 -14.55 -17.63
CA GLN A 553 39.90 -15.51 -16.87
C GLN A 553 38.96 -16.54 -16.27
N ALA A 554 39.12 -17.81 -16.67
CA ALA A 554 38.44 -18.92 -16.02
C ALA A 554 39.25 -19.35 -14.78
N GLU A 555 38.67 -19.15 -13.60
CA GLU A 555 39.23 -19.54 -12.31
C GLU A 555 38.54 -20.81 -11.80
N ASN A 556 39.30 -21.86 -11.51
CA ASN A 556 38.77 -23.06 -10.88
C ASN A 556 38.56 -22.83 -9.37
N ARG A 557 37.34 -23.00 -8.88
CA ARG A 557 36.96 -22.84 -7.47
C ARG A 557 36.26 -24.09 -6.95
N ALA A 558 37.03 -25.01 -6.34
CA ALA A 558 36.54 -26.16 -5.58
C ALA A 558 35.22 -26.80 -6.10
N GLY A 559 35.18 -27.20 -7.37
CA GLY A 559 34.00 -27.82 -7.99
C GLY A 559 33.16 -26.89 -8.89
N ARG A 560 33.50 -25.60 -8.94
CA ARG A 560 32.91 -24.59 -9.82
C ARG A 560 33.98 -23.92 -10.69
N VAL A 561 33.56 -23.26 -11.76
CA VAL A 561 34.40 -22.40 -12.62
C VAL A 561 33.82 -21.00 -12.61
N ALA A 562 34.64 -20.01 -12.25
CA ALA A 562 34.28 -18.60 -12.29
C ALA A 562 34.92 -17.95 -13.52
N TYR A 563 34.10 -17.29 -14.33
CA TYR A 563 34.44 -16.54 -15.52
C TYR A 563 34.41 -15.06 -15.15
N VAL A 564 35.57 -14.43 -15.02
CA VAL A 564 35.67 -13.05 -14.55
C VAL A 564 36.12 -12.11 -15.67
N LEU A 565 35.33 -11.06 -15.89
CA LEU A 565 35.69 -9.86 -16.63
C LEU A 565 35.78 -8.72 -15.62
N ASP A 566 36.97 -8.15 -15.42
CA ASP A 566 37.21 -7.09 -14.43
C ASP A 566 37.84 -5.89 -15.14
N ILE A 567 37.09 -4.79 -15.21
CA ILE A 567 37.50 -3.52 -15.80
C ILE A 567 37.47 -2.51 -14.65
N PRO A 568 38.62 -2.18 -14.05
CA PRO A 568 38.69 -1.21 -12.96
C PRO A 568 38.15 0.16 -13.39
N ALA A 569 37.61 0.91 -12.44
CA ALA A 569 37.26 2.31 -12.65
C ALA A 569 38.50 3.10 -13.12
N ASN A 570 38.27 4.11 -13.98
CA ASN A 570 39.28 4.90 -14.68
C ASN A 570 40.19 4.12 -15.66
N GLU A 571 40.10 2.80 -15.74
CA GLU A 571 40.80 1.99 -16.73
C GLU A 571 39.90 1.54 -17.89
N GLY A 572 38.57 1.59 -17.69
CA GLY A 572 37.58 1.26 -18.69
C GLY A 572 37.36 2.39 -19.69
N ALA A 573 37.37 2.06 -20.98
CA ALA A 573 36.90 2.95 -22.05
C ALA A 573 35.37 2.89 -22.19
N PHE A 574 34.67 3.14 -21.10
CA PHE A 574 33.22 3.27 -21.09
C PHE A 574 32.83 4.65 -21.64
N THR A 575 31.82 4.67 -22.49
CA THR A 575 31.12 5.91 -22.90
C THR A 575 29.81 6.01 -22.14
N ASP A 576 29.26 7.23 -21.99
CA ASP A 576 27.94 7.49 -21.38
C ASP A 576 26.79 6.95 -22.26
N GLU A 577 26.68 5.62 -22.31
CA GLU A 577 25.67 4.87 -23.05
C GLU A 577 25.39 3.53 -22.37
N ASP A 578 24.39 2.81 -22.90
CA ASP A 578 24.14 1.44 -22.49
C ASP A 578 25.25 0.49 -22.99
N TRP A 579 25.80 -0.29 -22.08
CA TRP A 579 26.71 -1.40 -22.39
C TRP A 579 25.99 -2.73 -22.22
N PHE A 580 26.40 -3.70 -23.03
CA PHE A 580 25.74 -4.98 -23.18
C PHE A 580 26.69 -6.13 -22.83
N ILE A 581 26.35 -6.86 -21.78
CA ILE A 581 27.01 -8.12 -21.43
C ILE A 581 26.32 -9.22 -22.20
N ARG A 582 27.09 -10.06 -22.89
CA ARG A 582 26.59 -11.25 -23.58
C ARG A 582 27.18 -12.48 -22.94
N ILE A 583 26.32 -13.39 -22.51
CA ILE A 583 26.70 -14.68 -21.93
C ILE A 583 26.20 -15.76 -22.90
N GLN A 584 27.06 -16.72 -23.22
CA GLN A 584 26.67 -17.83 -24.11
C GLN A 584 27.51 -19.07 -23.83
N SER A 585 26.96 -20.24 -24.11
CA SER A 585 27.71 -21.49 -24.05
C SER A 585 28.68 -21.60 -25.24
N THR A 586 29.92 -22.02 -24.98
CA THR A 586 30.88 -22.34 -26.04
C THR A 586 30.62 -23.71 -26.68
N ASN A 587 29.80 -24.55 -26.03
CA ASN A 587 29.35 -25.83 -26.56
C ASN A 587 27.87 -25.71 -26.96
N PRO A 588 27.52 -25.78 -28.25
CA PRO A 588 26.15 -25.54 -28.73
C PRO A 588 25.12 -26.57 -28.23
N ASP A 589 25.59 -27.73 -27.76
CA ASP A 589 24.75 -28.79 -27.17
C ASP A 589 24.82 -28.80 -25.63
N GLY A 590 25.62 -27.91 -25.04
CA GLY A 590 25.78 -27.80 -23.59
C GLY A 590 24.65 -27.00 -22.96
N VAL A 591 24.27 -27.38 -21.74
CA VAL A 591 23.27 -26.70 -20.91
C VAL A 591 23.90 -26.29 -19.58
N PRO A 592 24.80 -25.29 -19.56
CA PRO A 592 25.33 -24.83 -18.29
C PRO A 592 24.28 -24.01 -17.54
N ASP A 593 24.13 -24.31 -16.26
CA ASP A 593 23.49 -23.45 -15.28
C ASP A 593 24.56 -22.51 -14.69
N TYR A 594 24.20 -21.25 -14.43
CA TYR A 594 25.15 -20.28 -13.93
C TYR A 594 24.54 -19.25 -12.99
N ASP A 595 25.40 -18.69 -12.15
CA ASP A 595 25.12 -17.51 -11.34
C ASP A 595 25.83 -16.30 -11.96
N LEU A 596 25.17 -15.16 -12.01
CA LEU A 596 25.72 -13.89 -12.49
C LEU A 596 25.87 -12.91 -11.33
N THR A 597 27.06 -12.34 -11.19
CA THR A 597 27.32 -11.18 -10.33
C THR A 597 27.89 -10.06 -11.19
N VAL A 598 27.28 -8.88 -11.12
CA VAL A 598 27.76 -7.66 -11.76
C VAL A 598 28.02 -6.62 -10.67
N LEU A 599 29.26 -6.18 -10.55
CA LEU A 599 29.67 -5.10 -9.66
C LEU A 599 29.92 -3.85 -10.49
N HIS A 600 29.17 -2.81 -10.19
CA HIS A 600 29.28 -1.51 -10.82
C HIS A 600 29.96 -0.53 -9.85
N THR A 601 31.11 0.01 -10.23
CA THR A 601 31.84 0.98 -9.43
C THR A 601 31.73 2.33 -10.10
N GLY A 602 30.76 3.13 -9.67
CA GLY A 602 30.66 4.52 -10.13
C GLY A 602 31.79 5.33 -9.52
N ASP A 603 32.78 5.73 -10.31
CA ASP A 603 33.82 6.64 -9.82
C ASP A 603 33.43 8.08 -10.16
N ARG A 604 33.18 8.85 -9.09
CA ARG A 604 32.86 10.27 -9.19
C ARG A 604 34.11 11.16 -9.18
N GLU A 605 35.32 10.59 -9.20
CA GLU A 605 36.55 11.39 -9.05
C GLU A 605 36.97 12.15 -10.31
N CYS A 606 36.46 11.81 -11.50
CA CYS A 606 36.59 12.69 -12.66
C CYS A 606 35.31 13.49 -12.85
N GLN A 607 35.36 14.79 -12.55
CA GLN A 607 34.28 15.70 -12.86
C GLN A 607 34.51 16.29 -14.24
N ASP A 608 33.53 16.06 -15.11
CA ASP A 608 33.28 16.83 -16.33
C ASP A 608 33.60 18.30 -16.12
N ASP A 609 34.33 18.89 -17.06
CA ASP A 609 34.49 20.32 -17.06
C ASP A 609 33.18 21.01 -17.47
N GLY A 610 33.12 22.34 -17.35
CA GLY A 610 31.86 23.05 -17.61
C GLY A 610 31.47 23.16 -19.09
N TYR A 611 32.16 22.47 -20.01
CA TYR A 611 31.82 22.42 -21.44
C TYR A 611 31.03 21.18 -21.85
N GLU A 612 30.84 20.23 -20.93
CA GLU A 612 30.09 19.01 -21.19
C GLU A 612 28.57 19.26 -21.36
N PRO A 613 27.87 18.48 -22.22
CA PRO A 613 28.38 17.33 -22.97
C PRO A 613 29.01 17.73 -24.32
N ASN A 614 30.32 17.58 -24.48
CA ASN A 614 31.06 17.82 -25.72
C ASN A 614 31.80 16.57 -26.23
N ASP A 615 31.40 15.37 -25.77
CA ASP A 615 32.00 14.06 -26.10
C ASP A 615 31.88 13.60 -27.59
N GLY A 616 31.35 14.43 -28.48
CA GLY A 616 31.08 14.05 -29.86
C GLY A 616 31.21 15.20 -30.85
N VAL A 617 31.59 14.88 -32.10
CA VAL A 617 31.76 15.88 -33.20
C VAL A 617 30.56 16.81 -33.37
N ARG A 618 29.34 16.32 -33.11
CA ARG A 618 28.10 17.12 -33.23
C ARG A 618 27.76 17.91 -31.96
N THR A 619 28.20 17.43 -30.81
CA THR A 619 27.98 18.05 -29.51
C THR A 619 29.15 18.93 -29.08
N GLY A 620 30.19 19.01 -29.91
CA GLY A 620 31.39 19.80 -29.64
C GLY A 620 31.08 21.24 -29.26
N THR A 621 31.92 21.80 -28.39
CA THR A 621 31.81 23.20 -27.97
C THR A 621 32.17 24.11 -29.14
N ASP A 622 31.24 24.97 -29.54
CA ASP A 622 31.47 25.95 -30.60
C ASP A 622 32.38 27.07 -30.10
N LEU A 623 33.63 27.08 -30.56
CA LEU A 623 34.63 28.06 -30.14
C LEU A 623 34.23 29.48 -30.53
N ASP A 624 33.47 29.69 -31.61
CA ASP A 624 33.02 31.02 -32.05
C ASP A 624 32.02 31.66 -31.09
N THR A 625 31.42 30.86 -30.21
CA THR A 625 30.47 31.32 -29.19
C THR A 625 31.13 31.70 -27.87
N LEU A 626 32.41 31.35 -27.68
CA LEU A 626 33.10 31.56 -26.41
C LEU A 626 33.48 33.04 -26.21
N PRO A 627 33.23 33.62 -25.01
CA PRO A 627 33.61 35.01 -24.73
C PRO A 627 35.12 35.22 -24.89
N GLY A 628 35.50 36.07 -25.85
CA GLY A 628 36.91 36.37 -26.15
C GLY A 628 37.41 35.78 -27.46
N VAL A 629 36.66 34.83 -28.05
CA VAL A 629 36.83 34.37 -29.43
C VAL A 629 35.99 35.28 -30.35
N GLY A 630 36.63 35.93 -31.33
CA GLY A 630 35.90 36.74 -32.31
C GLY A 630 35.16 35.87 -33.32
N MET A 631 34.12 36.41 -33.98
CA MET A 631 33.42 35.71 -35.08
C MET A 631 34.41 35.18 -36.13
N GLY A 632 34.32 33.87 -36.47
CA GLY A 632 35.24 33.17 -37.36
C GLY A 632 36.60 32.85 -36.72
N GLY A 633 36.62 32.51 -35.42
CA GLY A 633 37.81 32.18 -34.64
C GLY A 633 38.81 33.33 -34.45
N GLN A 634 38.46 34.57 -34.82
CA GLN A 634 39.41 35.69 -34.82
C GLN A 634 39.64 36.27 -33.42
N VAL A 635 40.57 35.67 -32.67
CA VAL A 635 41.28 36.35 -31.57
C VAL A 635 42.43 37.15 -32.19
N PRO A 636 42.75 38.38 -31.73
CA PRO A 636 43.97 39.05 -32.16
C PRO A 636 45.16 38.17 -31.80
N TYR A 637 45.77 37.57 -32.83
CA TYR A 637 47.02 36.80 -32.81
C TYR A 637 47.95 37.32 -31.71
N SER A 638 47.95 36.66 -30.55
CA SER A 638 49.10 36.65 -29.67
C SER A 638 50.06 35.62 -30.24
N ASP A 639 51.36 35.76 -29.98
CA ASP A 639 52.33 34.72 -30.32
C ASP A 639 52.07 33.41 -29.52
N ASP A 640 51.09 33.43 -28.61
CA ASP A 640 50.78 32.37 -27.64
C ASP A 640 49.51 31.56 -27.99
N GLY A 641 48.78 31.88 -29.08
CA GLY A 641 47.60 31.13 -29.55
C GLY A 641 46.25 31.50 -28.91
N ILE A 642 45.20 30.74 -29.24
CA ILE A 642 43.88 30.83 -28.59
C ILE A 642 43.91 29.88 -27.39
N GLU A 643 43.87 30.43 -26.19
CA GLU A 643 43.59 29.65 -24.99
C GLU A 643 42.06 29.49 -24.90
N VAL A 644 41.56 28.26 -24.95
CA VAL A 644 40.14 27.98 -24.68
C VAL A 644 39.91 28.32 -23.21
N PRO A 645 39.19 29.41 -22.90
CA PRO A 645 39.01 29.80 -21.50
C PRO A 645 38.18 28.73 -20.82
N GLY A 646 38.54 28.29 -19.62
CA GLY A 646 37.64 27.46 -18.82
C GLY A 646 36.33 28.21 -18.53
N PRO A 647 35.18 27.53 -18.51
CA PRO A 647 33.94 28.16 -18.08
C PRO A 647 34.12 28.57 -16.61
N ALA A 648 33.89 29.86 -16.30
CA ALA A 648 33.98 30.39 -14.94
C ALA A 648 35.36 30.29 -14.22
N ALA A 649 36.46 30.12 -14.95
CA ALA A 649 37.84 29.94 -14.43
C ALA A 649 38.15 28.56 -13.82
N ASP A 650 37.31 27.56 -14.09
CA ASP A 650 37.64 26.17 -13.77
C ASP A 650 38.59 25.58 -14.83
N PRO A 651 39.57 24.72 -14.44
CA PRO A 651 40.44 24.05 -15.40
C PRO A 651 39.62 23.15 -16.34
N LEU A 652 40.10 22.98 -17.58
CA LEU A 652 39.59 21.94 -18.46
C LEU A 652 40.06 20.58 -17.94
N PHE A 653 39.14 19.62 -17.85
CA PHE A 653 39.40 18.28 -17.35
C PHE A 653 38.97 17.28 -18.39
N ILE A 654 39.95 16.65 -19.04
CA ILE A 654 39.70 15.50 -19.91
C ILE A 654 39.94 14.23 -19.11
N CYS A 655 38.87 13.46 -18.90
CA CYS A 655 38.95 12.20 -18.19
C CYS A 655 39.64 11.11 -19.04
N THR A 656 39.99 9.99 -18.40
CA THR A 656 40.61 8.88 -19.12
C THR A 656 39.59 8.28 -20.09
N PHE A 657 39.91 8.26 -21.38
CA PHE A 657 39.00 7.88 -22.47
C PHE A 657 37.83 8.84 -22.74
N ASN A 658 37.85 10.07 -22.20
CA ASN A 658 37.01 11.15 -22.74
C ASN A 658 37.58 11.66 -24.07
N ASP A 659 36.71 12.12 -24.97
CA ASP A 659 37.05 12.89 -26.15
C ASP A 659 36.31 14.24 -26.13
N ASP A 660 36.95 15.32 -25.69
CA ASP A 660 36.32 16.65 -25.74
C ASP A 660 36.42 17.23 -27.16
N TYR A 661 35.27 17.44 -27.82
CA TYR A 661 35.23 18.05 -29.15
C TYR A 661 35.05 19.56 -29.05
N TYR A 662 35.86 20.28 -29.82
CA TYR A 662 35.73 21.72 -30.04
C TYR A 662 35.59 21.96 -31.54
N CYS A 663 34.62 22.78 -31.95
CA CYS A 663 34.33 23.04 -33.36
C CYS A 663 34.51 24.52 -33.71
N LEU A 664 34.96 24.79 -34.93
CA LEU A 664 35.21 26.14 -35.47
C LEU A 664 35.06 26.12 -37.00
N ASP A 665 34.54 27.19 -37.58
CA ASP A 665 34.40 27.27 -39.04
C ASP A 665 35.68 27.83 -39.69
N LEU A 666 36.19 27.13 -40.71
CA LEU A 666 37.36 27.54 -41.49
C LEU A 666 36.93 28.07 -42.87
N ASP A 667 37.55 29.16 -43.31
CA ASP A 667 37.42 29.64 -44.69
C ASP A 667 38.33 28.81 -45.63
N ALA A 668 37.98 28.82 -46.92
CA ALA A 668 38.75 28.10 -47.93
C ALA A 668 40.19 28.61 -48.02
N GLY A 669 41.15 27.74 -47.72
CA GLY A 669 42.58 28.03 -47.75
C GLY A 669 43.20 28.32 -46.39
N ASP A 670 42.41 28.30 -45.32
CA ASP A 670 42.91 28.46 -43.96
C ASP A 670 43.79 27.28 -43.51
N GLY A 671 44.52 27.49 -42.43
CA GLY A 671 45.30 26.46 -41.74
C GLY A 671 45.00 26.50 -40.25
N LEU A 672 45.00 25.33 -39.62
CA LEU A 672 44.74 25.16 -38.20
C LEU A 672 45.94 24.47 -37.56
N GLU A 673 46.40 25.01 -36.44
CA GLU A 673 47.38 24.37 -35.56
C GLU A 673 46.78 24.33 -34.16
N ALA A 674 46.70 23.15 -33.57
CA ALA A 674 46.10 22.92 -32.26
C ALA A 674 47.08 22.18 -31.36
N TRP A 675 47.20 22.63 -30.11
CA TRP A 675 47.99 22.00 -29.06
C TRP A 675 47.24 22.16 -27.73
N ALA A 676 47.55 21.31 -26.75
CA ALA A 676 46.90 21.30 -25.45
C ALA A 676 47.98 21.28 -24.38
N VAL A 677 47.93 22.23 -23.45
CA VAL A 677 48.89 22.30 -22.34
C VAL A 677 48.17 21.78 -21.09
N GLY A 678 48.79 20.84 -20.36
CA GLY A 678 48.19 20.25 -19.16
C GLY A 678 49.10 20.38 -17.95
N ASP A 679 48.55 20.87 -16.84
CA ASP A 679 49.20 20.87 -15.53
C ASP A 679 48.96 19.52 -14.84
N GLY A 680 49.82 18.54 -15.13
CA GLY A 680 49.80 17.24 -14.44
C GLY A 680 49.06 16.11 -15.15
N VAL A 681 49.17 16.05 -16.49
CA VAL A 681 48.60 14.96 -17.30
C VAL A 681 49.06 13.59 -16.78
N ALA A 682 48.13 12.84 -16.18
CA ALA A 682 48.30 11.45 -15.81
C ALA A 682 48.00 10.57 -17.03
N GLY A 683 48.85 10.61 -18.06
CA GLY A 683 48.64 9.81 -19.27
C GLY A 683 49.16 10.42 -20.57
N GLU A 684 48.57 9.97 -21.67
CA GLU A 684 48.76 10.48 -23.03
C GLU A 684 47.51 11.25 -23.45
N LEU A 685 47.66 12.55 -23.73
CA LEU A 685 46.61 13.37 -24.33
C LEU A 685 46.90 13.49 -25.83
N ALA A 686 45.94 13.15 -26.67
CA ALA A 686 46.08 13.25 -28.13
C ALA A 686 45.11 14.27 -28.68
N ILE A 687 45.58 15.10 -29.61
CA ILE A 687 44.76 16.09 -30.31
C ILE A 687 44.66 15.69 -31.77
N ARG A 688 43.42 15.71 -32.28
CA ARG A 688 43.13 15.39 -33.67
C ARG A 688 42.29 16.52 -34.27
N ILE A 689 42.54 16.79 -35.54
CA ILE A 689 41.70 17.68 -36.34
C ILE A 689 40.86 16.78 -37.24
N VAL A 690 39.54 16.85 -37.06
CA VAL A 690 38.56 16.07 -37.80
C VAL A 690 37.58 17.01 -38.53
N ASP A 691 36.92 16.52 -39.58
CA ASP A 691 35.80 17.25 -40.22
C ASP A 691 34.47 17.01 -39.49
N ASP A 692 33.39 17.65 -39.97
CA ASP A 692 32.00 17.48 -39.53
C ASP A 692 31.48 16.01 -39.50
N ARG A 693 32.21 15.08 -40.10
CA ARG A 693 31.92 13.63 -40.12
C ARG A 693 32.87 12.81 -39.25
N GLY A 694 33.76 13.46 -38.50
CA GLY A 694 34.77 12.81 -37.67
C GLY A 694 35.97 12.24 -38.45
N GLN A 695 36.15 12.59 -39.72
CA GLN A 695 37.29 12.13 -40.53
C GLN A 695 38.51 13.00 -40.28
N ALA A 696 39.64 12.40 -39.91
CA ALA A 696 40.89 13.12 -39.66
C ALA A 696 41.37 13.89 -40.90
N GLN A 697 41.61 15.19 -40.76
CA GLN A 697 42.03 16.09 -41.84
C GLN A 697 43.53 16.43 -41.81
N GLY A 698 44.26 16.12 -40.72
CA GLY A 698 45.65 16.52 -40.53
C GLY A 698 46.51 15.52 -39.77
N ALA A 699 47.70 15.96 -39.36
CA ALA A 699 48.56 15.19 -38.45
C ALA A 699 48.05 15.33 -37.01
N ALA A 700 47.99 14.21 -36.28
CA ALA A 700 47.66 14.22 -34.85
C ALA A 700 48.85 14.77 -34.04
N GLY A 701 48.52 15.47 -32.96
CA GLY A 701 49.45 15.89 -31.91
C GLY A 701 49.33 15.00 -30.69
N THR A 702 50.39 14.89 -29.90
CA THR A 702 50.42 14.03 -28.70
C THR A 702 51.19 14.72 -27.59
N LEU A 703 50.68 14.65 -26.36
CA LEU A 703 51.30 15.08 -25.12
C LEU A 703 51.40 13.87 -24.18
N THR A 704 52.62 13.51 -23.76
CA THR A 704 52.85 12.41 -22.81
C THR A 704 53.52 12.91 -21.53
N GLY A 705 52.85 12.73 -20.39
CA GLY A 705 53.37 13.10 -19.06
C GLY A 705 53.42 14.62 -18.80
N ALA A 706 54.02 15.00 -17.67
CA ALA A 706 54.03 16.39 -17.16
C ALA A 706 55.03 17.35 -17.85
N ALA A 707 55.36 17.15 -19.13
CA ALA A 707 56.36 17.96 -19.82
C ALA A 707 55.73 19.11 -20.62
N GLU A 708 56.31 20.31 -20.51
CA GLU A 708 55.91 21.58 -21.17
C GLU A 708 55.98 21.59 -22.72
N ALA A 709 56.16 20.44 -23.39
CA ALA A 709 56.35 20.38 -24.84
C ALA A 709 55.35 19.41 -25.50
N THR A 710 54.35 19.99 -26.14
CA THR A 710 53.34 19.30 -26.95
C THR A 710 53.79 19.26 -28.40
N ASP A 711 53.70 18.11 -29.08
CA ASP A 711 53.73 18.10 -30.54
C ASP A 711 52.36 18.61 -31.04
N PRO A 712 52.28 19.77 -31.72
CA PRO A 712 51.00 20.34 -32.14
C PRO A 712 50.38 19.51 -33.27
N ALA A 713 49.07 19.29 -33.22
CA ALA A 713 48.28 18.82 -34.35
C ALA A 713 48.24 19.92 -35.42
N ARG A 714 48.47 19.56 -36.69
CA ARG A 714 48.59 20.52 -37.79
C ARG A 714 47.75 20.14 -38.98
N PHE A 715 47.01 21.11 -39.49
CA PHE A 715 46.22 21.04 -40.72
C PHE A 715 46.47 22.30 -41.58
N ARG A 716 46.69 22.13 -42.88
CA ARG A 716 46.98 23.25 -43.81
C ARG A 716 46.17 23.12 -45.08
N GLY A 717 45.55 24.22 -45.51
CA GLY A 717 44.81 24.28 -46.76
C GLY A 717 43.43 23.65 -46.64
N ALA A 718 42.71 24.00 -45.58
CA ALA A 718 41.36 23.53 -45.31
C ALA A 718 40.42 23.85 -46.49
N PRO A 719 39.58 22.90 -46.94
CA PRO A 719 38.37 23.26 -47.65
C PRO A 719 37.48 24.08 -46.70
N ALA A 720 36.73 25.07 -47.22
CA ALA A 720 35.79 25.81 -46.38
C ALA A 720 34.79 24.84 -45.74
N GLY A 721 34.56 24.97 -44.44
CA GLY A 721 33.71 24.07 -43.66
C GLY A 721 34.02 24.09 -42.17
N ARG A 722 33.26 23.27 -41.42
CA ARG A 722 33.36 23.09 -39.98
C ARG A 722 34.26 21.94 -39.58
#